data_AF-A0A7Y5VMF4-F1
#
_entry.id   AF-A0A7Y5VMF4-F1
#
_cell.length_a   1.000
_cell.length_b   1.000
_cell.length_c   1.000
_cell.angle_alpha   90.00
_cell.angle_beta   90.00
_cell.angle_gamma   90.00
#
_symmetry.space_group_name_H-M   'P 1'
#
loop_
_entity.id
_entity.type
_entity.pdbx_description
1 polymer ?
#
loop_
_entity_poly.entity_id
_entity_poly.type
_entity_poly.pdbx_seq_one_letter_code
_entity_poly.pdbx_strand_id
1 'polypeptide(L)'
;MSFLDTNLRSLAQYQPLLAQALANAPGVAAPVTRADDGGCTLQHNGQWIASRRAPKREAERLIDNDPPKLGQPCVLLGCGMGYAILHALNRHPRSVVAVLEGDLALLRAVLDLHDFRQTIGAKRLLFGVPLPGQPLADALAPAVEDIATFGAKTYNHGYTASNRAYGELFAHYGEWAREVSVALQTSIAGAEIHIGNALLNVPHYLRSPSLSSLKGTLAGTPGVLVGAGPSIALNLETLQRYAPNACIHVVSTALKRMLGKKLPIATTNVVDYHHLSERYFSGIPATDAPPLLADATAHPKPLDAYSGVKIVEDSWIYRALFGDSVADHGQLGGTSSNVAHHGLNLLLYLGCNPIIFCGLDQAFSFHITHTPGTVIYDEALASVHRFSSFESQELFIITASEDRTDAGVDMYGNPLITDRQMSVSATTFEDIIARNSQTIFINGSEAGRQLKGAQTMTLAQAFERYAPKPVDLGRLTNAVKSASGSASGNTRGAEHLNAKRGELRALKGLLETALAHLKKSESTLVKQGAHAPGLAPALDAYNAAMSKNGGLYEILSRLASGDRLERRRLMVEASDPSLSKVEMARKQVRAQMAYLSALGAAMDIFDGMLERSIARFQSPASAMAPIPTKAATAAQDHTIIDAYIEIPEAGEMRDAFIGNESYSPLRLALNALLDHPRIRSVIVPWQDSLPLPVTDRRIRVVPPSAMPDSPYRSAAHSIRAWNHTGTLHGLQMSSDVATYGNARAILESLVAPLPGYVLVVPGSMGFLTPEIVGSLLDAASESNYSAGIYVGEGPLGLIPSLWDRESLEEVVANNLPAQLIFYHQSKERFWGKEFAYVPSAVKQCRRGFDLRARRDREFARLVASQMDVQNGHANLGAVAEAGSKNYDAWVGRFPRDLEVEITTRRDLHPAYLPSARDEYDMPLDVIESVAKQCADHRDSLNLTLGGFGDSLKHPRFFDIVDTLRPCVRALNVRTFGTALTAEVFERLAQAGVDAVTVRFGYWGREEYRDLNGADIFDELASRILSIRDGRLAQGRMLPLIVAEVVKGAMGDRTLIEFRDAWWSPVSWPHVASYRTYAGAVAPQQTIDLYPATRSPCLRISEQMLILADGRVPLCSEDASAIAGDVLGQSIADIWRGGKLERVRRSHAEKDYAREHKACGDCKAWCALS
;
A
#
# COMPACT_ATOMS: atom_id res chain seq x y z
N MET A 1 40.02 -14.25 45.79
CA MET A 1 38.71 -14.13 45.11
C MET A 1 38.65 -15.21 44.06
N SER A 2 37.54 -15.94 43.97
CA SER A 2 37.32 -16.90 42.87
C SER A 2 37.18 -16.14 41.55
N PHE A 3 37.39 -16.84 40.42
CA PHE A 3 37.08 -16.25 39.11
C PHE A 3 35.60 -15.91 38.98
N LEU A 4 34.72 -16.71 39.59
CA LEU A 4 33.29 -16.44 39.64
C LEU A 4 32.98 -15.07 40.26
N ASP A 5 33.51 -14.76 41.46
CA ASP A 5 33.24 -13.48 42.13
C ASP A 5 33.65 -12.29 41.26
N THR A 6 34.78 -12.43 40.58
CA THR A 6 35.32 -11.38 39.74
C THR A 6 34.53 -11.19 38.44
N ASN A 7 34.12 -12.28 37.80
CA ASN A 7 33.30 -12.24 36.59
C ASN A 7 31.92 -11.66 36.87
N LEU A 8 31.28 -12.05 37.99
CA LEU A 8 29.98 -11.53 38.40
C LEU A 8 29.99 -10.03 38.64
N ARG A 9 31.07 -9.47 39.22
CA ARG A 9 31.21 -8.02 39.39
C ARG A 9 31.30 -7.28 38.06
N SER A 10 32.07 -7.78 37.11
CA SER A 10 32.13 -7.21 35.76
C SER A 10 30.78 -7.31 35.05
N LEU A 11 30.10 -8.45 35.19
CA LEU A 11 28.79 -8.69 34.57
C LEU A 11 27.72 -7.78 35.16
N ALA A 12 27.73 -7.52 36.46
CA ALA A 12 26.74 -6.67 37.13
C ALA A 12 26.71 -5.22 36.63
N GLN A 13 27.80 -4.73 36.03
CA GLN A 13 27.86 -3.37 35.46
C GLN A 13 27.01 -3.23 34.19
N TYR A 14 26.70 -4.35 33.51
CA TYR A 14 26.09 -4.34 32.19
C TYR A 14 24.87 -5.28 32.09
N GLN A 15 24.90 -6.46 32.71
CA GLN A 15 23.80 -7.42 32.79
C GLN A 15 23.49 -7.76 34.27
N PRO A 16 22.93 -6.80 35.04
CA PRO A 16 22.74 -6.94 36.49
C PRO A 16 21.79 -8.10 36.86
N LEU A 17 20.73 -8.31 36.08
CA LEU A 17 19.77 -9.40 36.30
C LEU A 17 20.43 -10.77 36.13
N LEU A 18 21.26 -10.94 35.10
CA LEU A 18 22.02 -12.17 34.89
C LEU A 18 23.07 -12.42 35.98
N ALA A 19 23.79 -11.38 36.40
CA ALA A 19 24.75 -11.49 37.50
C ALA A 19 24.06 -11.95 38.80
N GLN A 20 22.87 -11.41 39.10
CA GLN A 20 22.07 -11.82 40.25
C GLN A 20 21.56 -13.27 40.11
N ALA A 21 21.06 -13.64 38.92
CA ALA A 21 20.59 -15.00 38.65
C ALA A 21 21.73 -16.03 38.82
N LEU A 22 22.92 -15.75 38.29
CA LEU A 22 24.09 -16.63 38.40
C LEU A 22 24.63 -16.73 39.84
N ALA A 23 24.59 -15.65 40.62
CA ALA A 23 24.98 -15.67 42.03
C ALA A 23 24.10 -16.65 42.84
N ASN A 24 22.82 -16.77 42.48
CA ASN A 24 21.83 -17.63 43.13
C ASN A 24 21.68 -19.01 42.49
N ALA A 25 22.23 -19.24 41.30
CA ALA A 25 22.09 -20.51 40.58
C ALA A 25 22.84 -21.67 41.27
N PRO A 26 22.31 -22.90 41.29
CA PRO A 26 23.04 -24.04 41.81
C PRO A 26 24.29 -24.33 40.97
N GLY A 27 25.34 -24.89 41.59
CA GLY A 27 26.50 -25.41 40.86
C GLY A 27 26.18 -26.73 40.15
N VAL A 28 27.02 -27.12 39.19
CA VAL A 28 26.92 -28.43 38.54
C VAL A 28 27.35 -29.53 39.52
N ALA A 29 26.52 -30.57 39.70
CA ALA A 29 26.76 -31.64 40.65
C ALA A 29 27.84 -32.65 40.20
N ALA A 30 28.09 -32.74 38.90
CA ALA A 30 29.04 -33.69 38.34
C ALA A 30 30.50 -33.21 38.49
N PRO A 31 31.45 -34.13 38.80
CA PRO A 31 32.85 -33.78 38.92
C PRO A 31 33.47 -33.41 37.57
N VAL A 32 34.29 -32.36 37.58
CA VAL A 32 35.09 -31.96 36.42
C VAL A 32 36.19 -33.01 36.18
N THR A 33 36.23 -33.58 34.98
CA THR A 33 37.19 -34.60 34.54
C THR A 33 38.25 -33.98 33.65
N ARG A 34 39.52 -34.34 33.84
CA ARG A 34 40.64 -33.85 33.03
C ARG A 34 40.81 -34.70 31.77
N ALA A 35 41.09 -34.05 30.64
CA ALA A 35 41.31 -34.68 29.34
C ALA A 35 42.81 -34.70 28.96
N ASP A 36 43.15 -35.44 27.89
CA ASP A 36 44.54 -35.69 27.46
C ASP A 36 45.27 -34.42 26.99
N ASP A 37 44.53 -33.42 26.47
CA ASP A 37 45.07 -32.10 26.08
C ASP A 37 45.19 -31.11 27.26
N GLY A 38 45.04 -31.61 28.48
CA GLY A 38 45.06 -30.83 29.72
C GLY A 38 43.87 -29.89 29.90
N GLY A 39 42.85 -29.98 29.06
CA GLY A 39 41.54 -29.38 29.29
C GLY A 39 40.69 -30.21 30.26
N CYS A 40 39.48 -29.73 30.50
CA CYS A 40 38.51 -30.33 31.40
C CYS A 40 37.16 -30.49 30.70
N THR A 41 36.41 -31.51 31.08
CA THR A 41 35.02 -31.71 30.65
C THR A 41 34.20 -32.23 31.82
N LEU A 42 32.89 -32.17 31.71
CA LEU A 42 31.98 -32.73 32.70
C LEU A 42 30.79 -33.39 31.99
N GLN A 43 30.12 -34.28 32.72
CA GLN A 43 28.83 -34.81 32.29
C GLN A 43 27.72 -33.99 32.95
N HIS A 44 26.83 -33.40 32.17
CA HIS A 44 25.68 -32.67 32.67
C HIS A 44 24.44 -33.16 31.96
N ASN A 45 23.36 -33.44 32.72
CA ASN A 45 22.13 -34.02 32.19
C ASN A 45 22.34 -35.25 31.29
N GLY A 46 23.29 -36.13 31.66
CA GLY A 46 23.60 -37.37 30.93
C GLY A 46 24.49 -37.22 29.69
N GLN A 47 24.83 -36.00 29.28
CA GLN A 47 25.69 -35.74 28.11
C GLN A 47 27.04 -35.16 28.50
N TRP A 48 28.08 -35.45 27.71
CA TRP A 48 29.38 -34.81 27.85
C TRP A 48 29.35 -33.43 27.19
N ILE A 49 29.70 -32.40 27.96
CA ILE A 49 29.64 -31.01 27.48
C ILE A 49 30.78 -30.67 26.50
N ALA A 50 31.90 -31.38 26.62
CA ALA A 50 33.01 -31.32 25.67
C ALA A 50 33.68 -32.70 25.53
N SER A 51 34.51 -32.85 24.50
CA SER A 51 35.30 -34.04 24.20
C SER A 51 36.02 -34.57 25.44
N ARG A 52 35.89 -35.88 25.66
CA ARG A 52 36.57 -36.58 26.77
C ARG A 52 38.07 -36.70 26.60
N ARG A 53 38.55 -36.62 25.34
CA ARG A 53 39.96 -36.82 24.99
C ARG A 53 40.66 -35.49 24.74
N ALA A 54 40.03 -34.58 23.99
CA ALA A 54 40.66 -33.33 23.58
C ALA A 54 39.65 -32.16 23.42
N PRO A 55 39.09 -31.64 24.53
CA PRO A 55 38.09 -30.56 24.51
C PRO A 55 38.63 -29.22 23.98
N LYS A 56 39.93 -28.93 24.10
CA LYS A 56 40.51 -27.71 23.50
C LYS A 56 40.61 -27.84 21.98
N ARG A 57 41.08 -28.99 21.49
CA ARG A 57 41.13 -29.27 20.04
C ARG A 57 39.75 -29.29 19.39
N GLU A 58 38.73 -29.74 20.11
CA GLU A 58 37.34 -29.64 19.65
C GLU A 58 36.92 -28.18 19.45
N ALA A 59 37.21 -27.31 20.42
CA ALA A 59 36.91 -25.88 20.33
C ALA A 59 37.69 -25.18 19.20
N GLU A 60 38.98 -25.52 19.02
CA GLU A 60 39.79 -25.02 17.90
C GLU A 60 39.15 -25.40 16.56
N ARG A 61 38.81 -26.68 16.36
CA ARG A 61 38.15 -27.15 15.13
C ARG A 61 36.80 -26.49 14.89
N LEU A 62 36.01 -26.27 15.93
CA LEU A 62 34.68 -25.66 15.80
C LEU A 62 34.77 -24.27 15.15
N ILE A 63 35.77 -23.47 15.53
CA ILE A 63 35.95 -22.10 15.02
C ILE A 63 36.77 -22.10 13.73
N ASP A 64 37.88 -22.84 13.67
CA ASP A 64 38.86 -22.74 12.59
C ASP A 64 38.43 -23.45 11.29
N ASN A 65 37.49 -24.41 11.36
CA ASN A 65 36.92 -25.03 10.16
C ASN A 65 36.10 -24.05 9.31
N ASP A 66 35.53 -23.03 9.96
CA ASP A 66 34.70 -22.02 9.30
C ASP A 66 34.86 -20.67 10.02
N PRO A 67 36.04 -20.04 9.86
CA PRO A 67 36.41 -18.87 10.64
C PRO A 67 35.53 -17.67 10.30
N PRO A 68 35.22 -16.79 11.27
CA PRO A 68 34.47 -15.58 11.03
C PRO A 68 35.30 -14.62 10.16
N LYS A 69 34.62 -13.79 9.36
CA LYS A 69 35.28 -12.69 8.64
C LYS A 69 35.83 -11.66 9.63
N LEU A 70 36.75 -10.81 9.17
CA LEU A 70 37.34 -9.77 10.02
C LEU A 70 36.26 -8.87 10.64
N GLY A 71 36.22 -8.82 11.98
CA GLY A 71 35.25 -8.04 12.76
C GLY A 71 33.84 -8.63 12.84
N GLN A 72 33.55 -9.73 12.13
CA GLN A 72 32.26 -10.39 12.19
C GLN A 72 32.04 -10.99 13.59
N PRO A 73 30.92 -10.65 14.29
CA PRO A 73 30.54 -11.27 15.54
C PRO A 73 30.44 -12.80 15.47
N CYS A 74 30.83 -13.47 16.56
CA CYS A 74 30.64 -14.90 16.76
C CYS A 74 29.50 -15.14 17.74
N VAL A 75 28.54 -15.98 17.38
CA VAL A 75 27.43 -16.40 18.25
C VAL A 75 27.60 -17.88 18.56
N LEU A 76 27.84 -18.20 19.81
CA LEU A 76 28.00 -19.57 20.30
C LEU A 76 26.68 -20.04 20.90
N LEU A 77 26.11 -21.12 20.35
CA LEU A 77 24.95 -21.79 20.96
C LEU A 77 25.46 -22.77 22.02
N GLY A 78 25.26 -22.38 23.29
CA GLY A 78 25.83 -23.01 24.48
C GLY A 78 27.21 -22.45 24.85
N CYS A 79 27.55 -22.46 26.14
CA CYS A 79 28.87 -22.01 26.62
C CYS A 79 29.93 -23.13 26.65
N GLY A 80 29.48 -24.39 26.63
CA GLY A 80 30.36 -25.55 26.66
C GLY A 80 31.21 -25.56 27.93
N MET A 81 32.49 -25.90 27.81
CA MET A 81 33.48 -25.74 28.89
C MET A 81 34.25 -24.41 28.80
N GLY A 82 33.77 -23.45 28.01
CA GLY A 82 34.40 -22.14 27.81
C GLY A 82 35.56 -22.09 26.81
N TYR A 83 36.04 -23.24 26.30
CA TYR A 83 37.20 -23.26 25.38
C TYR A 83 36.93 -22.60 24.03
N ALA A 84 35.73 -22.76 23.46
CA ALA A 84 35.37 -22.08 22.21
C ALA A 84 35.27 -20.57 22.38
N ILE A 85 34.77 -20.12 23.55
CA ILE A 85 34.75 -18.70 23.93
C ILE A 85 36.17 -18.13 23.94
N LEU A 86 37.08 -18.80 24.67
CA LEU A 86 38.48 -18.38 24.78
C LEU A 86 39.19 -18.38 23.42
N HIS A 87 39.02 -19.45 22.63
CA HIS A 87 39.64 -19.57 21.32
C HIS A 87 39.15 -18.48 20.37
N ALA A 88 37.84 -18.24 20.29
CA ALA A 88 37.28 -17.16 19.48
C ALA A 88 37.79 -15.78 19.91
N LEU A 89 37.80 -15.48 21.22
CA LEU A 89 38.29 -14.20 21.75
C LEU A 89 39.77 -13.95 21.45
N ASN A 90 40.60 -15.00 21.49
CA ASN A 90 42.04 -14.95 21.22
C ASN A 90 42.35 -14.88 19.72
N ARG A 91 41.73 -15.74 18.93
CA ARG A 91 41.98 -15.86 17.49
C ARG A 91 41.41 -14.70 16.69
N HIS A 92 40.31 -14.11 17.18
CA HIS A 92 39.59 -13.00 16.55
C HIS A 92 39.45 -11.84 17.55
N PRO A 93 40.55 -11.11 17.84
CA PRO A 93 40.58 -10.05 18.86
C PRO A 93 39.67 -8.85 18.56
N ARG A 94 39.11 -8.77 17.34
CA ARG A 94 38.20 -7.71 16.89
C ARG A 94 36.73 -8.13 16.90
N SER A 95 36.44 -9.41 17.02
CA SER A 95 35.06 -9.90 17.04
C SER A 95 34.49 -9.83 18.45
N VAL A 96 33.21 -9.47 18.52
CA VAL A 96 32.37 -9.71 19.70
C VAL A 96 31.98 -11.18 19.72
N VAL A 97 32.00 -11.80 20.90
CA VAL A 97 31.54 -13.17 21.13
C VAL A 97 30.28 -13.11 21.98
N ALA A 98 29.15 -13.50 21.41
CA ALA A 98 27.88 -13.65 22.11
C ALA A 98 27.64 -15.13 22.40
N VAL A 99 27.23 -15.47 23.62
CA VAL A 99 26.97 -16.84 24.04
C VAL A 99 25.50 -16.99 24.41
N LEU A 100 24.77 -17.84 23.71
CA LEU A 100 23.37 -18.16 23.98
C LEU A 100 23.31 -19.38 24.89
N GLU A 101 23.04 -19.17 26.18
CA GLU A 101 23.09 -20.22 27.20
C GLU A 101 21.88 -20.14 28.12
N GLY A 102 21.04 -21.20 28.11
CA GLY A 102 19.86 -21.29 28.96
C GLY A 102 20.12 -21.95 30.32
N ASP A 103 21.21 -22.72 30.46
CA ASP A 103 21.54 -23.43 31.68
C ASP A 103 22.45 -22.59 32.59
N LEU A 104 21.85 -21.97 33.61
CA LEU A 104 22.55 -21.13 34.57
C LEU A 104 23.59 -21.90 35.40
N ALA A 105 23.38 -23.18 35.67
CA ALA A 105 24.34 -23.98 36.45
C ALA A 105 25.60 -24.23 35.64
N LEU A 106 25.45 -24.57 34.35
CA LEU A 106 26.56 -24.74 33.44
C LEU A 106 27.34 -23.43 33.23
N LEU A 107 26.63 -22.33 32.97
CA LEU A 107 27.25 -21.02 32.79
C LEU A 107 28.02 -20.58 34.04
N ARG A 108 27.45 -20.79 35.23
CA ARG A 108 28.10 -20.52 36.52
C ARG A 108 29.40 -21.32 36.65
N ALA A 109 29.39 -22.61 36.31
CA ALA A 109 30.59 -23.45 36.36
C ALA A 109 31.69 -22.94 35.41
N VAL A 110 31.33 -22.52 34.20
CA VAL A 110 32.29 -21.95 33.24
C VAL A 110 32.90 -20.63 33.73
N LEU A 111 32.09 -19.76 34.36
CA LEU A 111 32.57 -18.51 34.96
C LEU A 111 33.42 -18.71 36.22
N ASP A 112 33.34 -19.88 36.86
CA ASP A 112 34.23 -20.23 37.98
C ASP A 112 35.56 -20.85 37.50
N LEU A 113 35.54 -21.49 36.33
CA LEU A 113 36.72 -22.11 35.72
C LEU A 113 37.66 -21.12 35.02
N HIS A 114 37.13 -20.02 34.47
CA HIS A 114 37.90 -19.10 33.63
C HIS A 114 37.71 -17.64 34.04
N ASP A 115 38.77 -16.83 33.90
CA ASP A 115 38.70 -15.38 34.12
C ASP A 115 38.29 -14.65 32.83
N PHE A 116 37.07 -14.10 32.81
CA PHE A 116 36.51 -13.32 31.71
C PHE A 116 36.32 -11.84 32.06
N ARG A 117 36.85 -11.38 33.21
CA ARG A 117 36.64 -10.00 33.69
C ARG A 117 36.89 -8.94 32.63
N GLN A 118 38.01 -9.05 31.94
CA GLN A 118 38.47 -8.05 30.97
C GLN A 118 37.59 -8.06 29.71
N THR A 119 37.17 -9.23 29.24
CA THR A 119 36.38 -9.37 28.02
C THR A 119 34.91 -9.01 28.24
N ILE A 120 34.36 -9.31 29.42
CA ILE A 120 33.03 -8.82 29.85
C ILE A 120 33.07 -7.30 30.02
N GLY A 121 34.06 -6.77 30.75
CA GLY A 121 34.20 -5.32 30.98
C GLY A 121 34.39 -4.52 29.69
N ALA A 122 35.10 -5.10 28.71
CA ALA A 122 35.26 -4.53 27.38
C ALA A 122 34.07 -4.79 26.43
N LYS A 123 32.99 -5.43 26.90
CA LYS A 123 31.81 -5.82 26.11
C LYS A 123 32.15 -6.66 24.86
N ARG A 124 33.26 -7.40 24.91
CA ARG A 124 33.66 -8.36 23.89
C ARG A 124 33.08 -9.75 24.11
N LEU A 125 32.67 -10.05 25.34
CA LEU A 125 31.93 -11.27 25.68
C LEU A 125 30.57 -10.87 26.24
N LEU A 126 29.51 -11.32 25.56
CA LEU A 126 28.11 -11.05 25.89
C LEU A 126 27.35 -12.35 26.10
N PHE A 127 26.33 -12.35 26.97
CA PHE A 127 25.53 -13.54 27.25
C PHE A 127 24.06 -13.30 26.93
N GLY A 128 23.50 -14.06 26.00
CA GLY A 128 22.07 -14.08 25.71
C GLY A 128 21.38 -15.18 26.51
N VAL A 129 20.84 -14.83 27.67
CA VAL A 129 20.16 -15.75 28.60
C VAL A 129 18.70 -15.33 28.72
N PRO A 130 17.72 -16.24 28.51
CA PRO A 130 16.31 -15.90 28.61
C PRO A 130 15.90 -15.78 30.09
N LEU A 131 15.97 -14.57 30.64
CA LEU A 131 15.54 -14.25 32.00
C LEU A 131 14.22 -13.47 32.00
N PRO A 132 13.31 -13.73 32.95
CA PRO A 132 12.11 -12.90 33.12
C PRO A 132 12.49 -11.42 33.29
N GLY A 133 11.91 -10.56 32.45
CA GLY A 133 12.17 -9.11 32.50
C GLY A 133 13.46 -8.64 31.81
N GLN A 134 14.22 -9.53 31.15
CA GLN A 134 15.37 -9.14 30.33
C GLN A 134 15.24 -9.68 28.89
N PRO A 135 14.72 -8.88 27.95
CA PRO A 135 14.71 -9.22 26.53
C PRO A 135 16.10 -9.52 26.00
N LEU A 136 16.21 -10.46 25.05
CA LEU A 136 17.47 -10.80 24.39
C LEU A 136 18.12 -9.57 23.72
N ALA A 137 17.30 -8.65 23.22
CA ALA A 137 17.73 -7.38 22.66
C ALA A 137 18.58 -6.55 23.61
N ASP A 138 18.17 -6.44 24.87
CA ASP A 138 18.89 -5.63 25.86
C ASP A 138 20.22 -6.30 26.25
N ALA A 139 20.24 -7.63 26.32
CA ALA A 139 21.43 -8.41 26.61
C ALA A 139 22.49 -8.34 25.50
N LEU A 140 22.05 -8.25 24.24
CA LEU A 140 22.93 -8.23 23.05
C LEU A 140 23.07 -6.85 22.40
N ALA A 141 22.48 -5.80 22.99
CA ALA A 141 22.55 -4.42 22.53
C ALA A 141 23.94 -3.93 22.05
N PRO A 142 25.08 -4.28 22.69
CA PRO A 142 26.40 -3.78 22.28
C PRO A 142 26.87 -4.40 20.96
N ALA A 143 26.33 -5.57 20.59
CA ALA A 143 26.64 -6.26 19.35
C ALA A 143 25.71 -5.86 18.19
N VAL A 144 24.60 -5.15 18.44
CA VAL A 144 23.58 -4.83 17.43
C VAL A 144 24.20 -4.17 16.19
N GLU A 145 25.03 -3.15 16.37
CA GLU A 145 25.67 -2.49 15.22
C GLU A 145 26.66 -3.39 14.48
N ASP A 146 27.41 -4.25 15.18
CA ASP A 146 28.33 -5.19 14.52
C ASP A 146 27.56 -6.26 13.76
N ILE A 147 26.47 -6.79 14.34
CA ILE A 147 25.58 -7.76 13.70
C ILE A 147 24.93 -7.15 12.47
N ALA A 148 24.46 -5.91 12.57
CA ALA A 148 23.87 -5.19 11.45
C ALA A 148 24.89 -4.90 10.33
N THR A 149 26.15 -4.61 10.69
CA THR A 149 27.19 -4.26 9.72
C THR A 149 27.78 -5.49 9.03
N PHE A 150 28.06 -6.56 9.78
CA PHE A 150 28.85 -7.70 9.33
C PHE A 150 28.08 -9.03 9.27
N GLY A 151 26.81 -9.04 9.70
CA GLY A 151 26.10 -10.27 10.06
C GLY A 151 26.72 -10.93 11.30
N ALA A 152 26.29 -12.14 11.63
CA ALA A 152 26.89 -12.93 12.71
C ALA A 152 27.26 -14.32 12.21
N LYS A 153 28.39 -14.86 12.69
CA LYS A 153 28.80 -16.23 12.45
C LYS A 153 28.37 -17.11 13.62
N THR A 154 27.51 -18.08 13.36
CA THR A 154 26.92 -18.93 14.40
C THR A 154 27.67 -20.25 14.49
N TYR A 155 27.99 -20.69 15.71
CA TYR A 155 28.63 -21.98 15.99
C TYR A 155 27.82 -22.76 17.03
N ASN A 156 27.64 -24.05 16.77
CA ASN A 156 26.89 -24.94 17.65
C ASN A 156 27.83 -25.92 18.34
N HIS A 157 27.79 -25.97 19.66
CA HIS A 157 28.44 -27.05 20.39
C HIS A 157 27.74 -28.39 20.14
N GLY A 158 28.49 -29.50 20.11
CA GLY A 158 27.94 -30.81 19.78
C GLY A 158 26.77 -31.25 20.69
N TYR A 159 26.81 -30.88 21.98
CA TYR A 159 25.77 -31.23 22.94
C TYR A 159 24.45 -30.44 22.74
N THR A 160 24.48 -29.30 22.04
CA THR A 160 23.27 -28.49 21.83
C THR A 160 22.42 -28.99 20.67
N ALA A 161 23.02 -29.73 19.72
CA ALA A 161 22.35 -30.17 18.48
C ALA A 161 21.10 -31.05 18.69
N SER A 162 21.03 -31.79 19.80
CA SER A 162 19.91 -32.69 20.14
C SER A 162 18.98 -32.13 21.23
N ASN A 163 19.22 -30.91 21.71
CA ASN A 163 18.51 -30.33 22.83
C ASN A 163 17.51 -29.26 22.34
N ARG A 164 16.22 -29.58 22.50
CA ARG A 164 15.10 -28.73 22.08
C ARG A 164 15.16 -27.31 22.64
N ALA A 165 15.60 -27.13 23.89
CA ALA A 165 15.66 -25.81 24.53
C ALA A 165 16.66 -24.87 23.83
N TYR A 166 17.81 -25.39 23.35
CA TYR A 166 18.76 -24.61 22.56
C TYR A 166 18.22 -24.32 21.15
N GLY A 167 17.46 -25.24 20.55
CA GLY A 167 16.76 -24.99 19.30
C GLY A 167 15.76 -23.84 19.40
N GLU A 168 14.96 -23.81 20.47
CA GLU A 168 14.02 -22.72 20.77
C GLU A 168 14.74 -21.39 21.03
N LEU A 169 15.83 -21.41 21.81
CA LEU A 169 16.65 -20.22 22.07
C LEU A 169 17.29 -19.67 20.79
N PHE A 170 17.79 -20.54 19.91
CA PHE A 170 18.38 -20.13 18.63
C PHE A 170 17.34 -19.55 17.67
N ALA A 171 16.14 -20.13 17.62
CA ALA A 171 15.02 -19.58 16.85
C ALA A 171 14.65 -18.16 17.33
N HIS A 172 14.55 -17.96 18.65
CA HIS A 172 14.28 -16.65 19.24
C HIS A 172 15.37 -15.62 18.90
N TYR A 173 16.65 -16.02 18.94
CA TYR A 173 17.76 -15.18 18.47
C TYR A 173 17.63 -14.83 16.99
N GLY A 174 17.28 -15.79 16.13
CA GLY A 174 17.13 -15.58 14.70
C GLY A 174 16.00 -14.58 14.38
N GLU A 175 14.89 -14.69 15.09
CA GLU A 175 13.77 -13.74 14.98
C GLU A 175 14.19 -12.34 15.42
N TRP A 176 14.82 -12.21 16.59
CA TRP A 176 15.37 -10.93 17.07
C TRP A 176 16.36 -10.31 16.09
N ALA A 177 17.33 -11.08 15.56
CA ALA A 177 18.33 -10.58 14.63
C ALA A 177 17.68 -10.05 13.34
N ARG A 178 16.62 -10.73 12.87
CA ARG A 178 15.83 -10.29 11.72
C ARG A 178 15.08 -9.00 12.04
N GLU A 179 14.43 -8.90 13.20
CA GLU A 179 13.71 -7.69 13.63
C GLU A 179 14.63 -6.47 13.73
N VAL A 180 15.79 -6.62 14.34
CA VAL A 180 16.81 -5.57 14.44
C VAL A 180 17.26 -5.11 13.05
N SER A 181 17.52 -6.06 12.14
CA SER A 181 17.91 -5.74 10.78
C SER A 181 16.84 -4.94 10.04
N VAL A 182 15.57 -5.39 10.10
CA VAL A 182 14.44 -4.67 9.48
C VAL A 182 14.25 -3.30 10.11
N ALA A 183 14.22 -3.19 11.44
CA ALA A 183 14.02 -1.92 12.14
C ALA A 183 15.13 -0.92 11.79
N LEU A 184 16.38 -1.36 11.66
CA LEU A 184 17.50 -0.51 11.28
C LEU A 184 17.42 -0.09 9.81
N GLN A 185 17.06 -0.99 8.90
CA GLN A 185 16.85 -0.67 7.49
C GLN A 185 15.72 0.36 7.32
N THR A 186 14.58 0.16 7.98
CA THR A 186 13.47 1.11 8.00
C THR A 186 13.89 2.45 8.62
N SER A 187 14.67 2.44 9.69
CA SER A 187 15.18 3.66 10.32
C SER A 187 16.13 4.43 9.40
N ILE A 188 17.03 3.72 8.69
CA ILE A 188 17.96 4.34 7.73
C ILE A 188 17.20 4.91 6.53
N ALA A 189 16.30 4.12 5.93
CA ALA A 189 15.54 4.53 4.76
C ALA A 189 14.55 5.67 5.07
N GLY A 190 13.93 5.64 6.25
CA GLY A 190 12.91 6.61 6.66
C GLY A 190 13.41 7.80 7.46
N ALA A 191 14.70 7.88 7.80
CA ALA A 191 15.23 8.93 8.70
C ALA A 191 14.88 10.34 8.20
N GLU A 192 15.10 10.61 6.91
CA GLU A 192 14.84 11.92 6.30
C GLU A 192 13.35 12.28 6.34
N ILE A 193 12.48 11.31 6.03
CA ILE A 193 11.02 11.50 6.05
C ILE A 193 10.52 11.77 7.47
N HIS A 194 10.88 10.91 8.43
CA HIS A 194 10.40 11.05 9.81
C HIS A 194 10.90 12.33 10.49
N ILE A 195 12.19 12.67 10.31
CA ILE A 195 12.79 13.91 10.83
C ILE A 195 12.13 15.12 10.15
N GLY A 196 11.96 15.06 8.83
CA GLY A 196 11.32 16.11 8.05
C GLY A 196 9.88 16.37 8.48
N ASN A 197 9.06 15.32 8.59
CA ASN A 197 7.67 15.42 9.06
C ASN A 197 7.61 16.01 10.47
N ALA A 198 8.43 15.52 11.39
CA ALA A 198 8.46 16.04 12.75
C ALA A 198 8.82 17.53 12.81
N LEU A 199 9.79 17.97 12.01
CA LEU A 199 10.14 19.39 11.86
C LEU A 199 8.99 20.22 11.28
N LEU A 200 8.28 19.72 10.26
CA LEU A 200 7.13 20.42 9.69
C LEU A 200 5.93 20.45 10.65
N ASN A 201 5.86 19.52 11.61
CA ASN A 201 4.88 19.47 12.67
C ASN A 201 5.20 20.37 13.86
N VAL A 202 6.40 20.97 13.97
CA VAL A 202 6.77 21.86 15.09
C VAL A 202 5.73 22.95 15.37
N PRO A 203 5.17 23.68 14.38
CA PRO A 203 4.12 24.67 14.67
C PRO A 203 2.85 24.06 15.26
N HIS A 204 2.52 22.81 14.93
CA HIS A 204 1.39 22.10 15.54
C HIS A 204 1.75 21.64 16.95
N TYR A 205 2.95 21.09 17.13
CA TYR A 205 3.47 20.68 18.44
C TYR A 205 3.41 21.82 19.46
N LEU A 206 3.98 22.98 19.14
CA LEU A 206 4.03 24.13 20.05
C LEU A 206 2.66 24.73 20.41
N ARG A 207 1.63 24.47 19.61
CA ARG A 207 0.24 24.93 19.86
C ARG A 207 -0.61 23.86 20.53
N SER A 208 -0.16 22.60 20.51
CA SER A 208 -0.95 21.47 20.97
C SER A 208 -1.05 21.42 22.49
N PRO A 209 -2.16 20.91 23.03
CA PRO A 209 -2.23 20.40 24.38
C PRO A 209 -1.12 19.40 24.71
N SER A 210 -0.61 19.45 25.95
CA SER A 210 0.25 18.39 26.48
C SER A 210 -0.55 17.10 26.66
N LEU A 211 -0.14 16.02 25.99
CA LEU A 211 -0.65 14.66 26.20
C LEU A 211 -0.55 14.23 27.67
N SER A 212 0.46 14.70 28.41
CA SER A 212 0.65 14.40 29.84
C SER A 212 -0.56 14.80 30.69
N SER A 213 -1.31 15.83 30.28
CA SER A 213 -2.54 16.25 30.97
C SER A 213 -3.69 15.24 30.86
N LEU A 214 -3.62 14.30 29.92
CA LEU A 214 -4.69 13.32 29.68
C LEU A 214 -4.53 12.04 30.49
N LYS A 215 -3.35 11.81 31.09
CA LYS A 215 -3.01 10.55 31.76
C LYS A 215 -4.01 10.24 32.87
N GLY A 216 -4.64 9.07 32.79
CA GLY A 216 -5.58 8.59 33.81
C GLY A 216 -6.88 9.40 33.94
N THR A 217 -7.20 10.29 33.00
CA THR A 217 -8.42 11.12 33.04
C THR A 217 -9.72 10.31 33.00
N LEU A 218 -9.65 9.07 32.50
CA LEU A 218 -10.75 8.12 32.35
C LEU A 218 -10.52 6.82 33.14
N ALA A 219 -9.77 6.88 34.24
CA ALA A 219 -9.49 5.71 35.08
C ALA A 219 -10.76 4.91 35.43
N GLY A 220 -10.80 3.63 35.05
CA GLY A 220 -11.92 2.71 35.30
C GLY A 220 -13.15 2.92 34.40
N THR A 221 -13.05 3.79 33.38
CA THR A 221 -14.11 3.98 32.38
C THR A 221 -13.97 2.91 31.29
N PRO A 222 -15.05 2.28 30.81
CA PRO A 222 -14.99 1.42 29.64
C PRO A 222 -14.47 2.18 28.42
N GLY A 223 -13.48 1.62 27.72
CA GLY A 223 -12.98 2.13 26.44
C GLY A 223 -13.39 1.22 25.29
N VAL A 224 -13.71 1.79 24.13
CA VAL A 224 -13.95 1.04 22.90
C VAL A 224 -12.98 1.50 21.84
N LEU A 225 -12.17 0.57 21.32
CA LEU A 225 -11.29 0.79 20.18
C LEU A 225 -11.99 0.32 18.91
N VAL A 226 -12.36 1.27 18.05
CA VAL A 226 -13.06 1.04 16.79
C VAL A 226 -12.06 1.08 15.64
N GLY A 227 -11.85 -0.07 15.02
CA GLY A 227 -11.05 -0.24 13.80
C GLY A 227 -11.85 -0.06 12.51
N ALA A 228 -11.19 -0.25 11.36
CA ALA A 228 -11.81 -0.21 10.03
C ALA A 228 -12.10 -1.60 9.44
N GLY A 229 -11.96 -2.65 10.25
CA GLY A 229 -12.17 -4.04 9.86
C GLY A 229 -13.62 -4.29 9.40
N PRO A 230 -13.83 -5.17 8.42
CA PRO A 230 -15.14 -5.50 7.86
C PRO A 230 -16.25 -5.82 8.89
N SER A 231 -15.90 -6.50 10.00
CA SER A 231 -16.84 -6.95 11.04
C SER A 231 -17.60 -5.81 11.72
N ILE A 232 -17.13 -4.57 11.61
CA ILE A 232 -17.85 -3.40 12.12
C ILE A 232 -19.26 -3.27 11.54
N ALA A 233 -19.51 -3.80 10.33
CA ALA A 233 -20.82 -3.79 9.71
C ALA A 233 -21.91 -4.51 10.55
N LEU A 234 -21.52 -5.52 11.32
CA LEU A 234 -22.42 -6.24 12.24
C LEU A 234 -22.80 -5.39 13.47
N ASN A 235 -21.99 -4.37 13.78
CA ASN A 235 -21.96 -3.73 15.08
C ASN A 235 -22.38 -2.26 15.09
N LEU A 236 -22.74 -1.68 13.95
CA LEU A 236 -23.07 -0.25 13.83
C LEU A 236 -24.24 0.17 14.73
N GLU A 237 -25.33 -0.59 14.73
CA GLU A 237 -26.51 -0.27 15.55
C GLU A 237 -26.21 -0.40 17.04
N THR A 238 -25.46 -1.44 17.43
CA THR A 238 -24.99 -1.66 18.79
C THR A 238 -24.10 -0.52 19.26
N LEU A 239 -23.13 -0.09 18.44
CA LEU A 239 -22.28 1.06 18.74
C LEU A 239 -23.11 2.32 18.93
N GLN A 240 -24.05 2.64 18.03
CA GLN A 240 -24.90 3.82 18.17
C GLN A 240 -25.74 3.80 19.46
N ARG A 241 -26.29 2.64 19.82
CA ARG A 241 -27.09 2.46 21.03
C ARG A 241 -26.27 2.66 22.30
N TYR A 242 -25.07 2.10 22.35
CA TYR A 242 -24.26 2.04 23.58
C TYR A 242 -23.12 3.07 23.64
N ALA A 243 -22.92 3.89 22.61
CA ALA A 243 -21.84 4.89 22.59
C ALA A 243 -21.76 5.79 23.82
N PRO A 244 -22.88 6.23 24.46
CA PRO A 244 -22.80 7.02 25.70
C PRO A 244 -22.16 6.29 26.89
N ASN A 245 -22.02 4.97 26.83
CA ASN A 245 -21.56 4.12 27.94
C ASN A 245 -20.05 3.89 27.95
N ALA A 246 -19.30 4.43 26.99
CA ALA A 246 -17.86 4.22 26.90
C ALA A 246 -17.13 5.39 26.25
N CYS A 247 -15.82 5.46 26.46
CA CYS A 247 -14.94 6.30 25.67
C CYS A 247 -14.67 5.64 24.32
N ILE A 248 -15.29 6.16 23.25
CA ILE A 248 -15.12 5.65 21.89
C ILE A 248 -13.90 6.29 21.23
N HIS A 249 -12.85 5.49 20.99
CA HIS A 249 -11.72 5.85 20.16
C HIS A 249 -11.88 5.24 18.77
N VAL A 250 -11.77 6.05 17.71
CA VAL A 250 -11.89 5.58 16.33
C VAL A 250 -10.57 5.81 15.60
N VAL A 251 -10.04 4.78 14.94
CA VAL A 251 -8.83 4.93 14.12
C VAL A 251 -9.10 5.77 12.87
N SER A 252 -8.06 6.45 12.35
CA SER A 252 -8.16 7.34 11.18
C SER A 252 -8.96 6.77 10.00
N THR A 253 -8.72 5.51 9.66
CA THR A 253 -9.34 4.82 8.50
C THR A 253 -10.85 4.61 8.65
N ALA A 254 -11.39 4.57 9.88
CA ALA A 254 -12.82 4.41 10.17
C ALA A 254 -13.53 5.74 10.50
N LEU A 255 -12.78 6.83 10.72
CA LEU A 255 -13.28 8.10 11.26
C LEU A 255 -14.47 8.66 10.47
N LYS A 256 -14.31 8.88 9.16
CA LYS A 256 -15.37 9.47 8.31
C LYS A 256 -16.64 8.62 8.28
N ARG A 257 -16.52 7.29 8.26
CA ARG A 257 -17.68 6.37 8.30
C ARG A 257 -18.44 6.53 9.62
N MET A 258 -17.73 6.57 10.74
CA MET A 258 -18.35 6.72 12.06
C MET A 258 -19.01 8.09 12.24
N LEU A 259 -18.39 9.16 11.73
CA LEU A 259 -18.98 10.50 11.70
C LEU A 259 -20.25 10.54 10.82
N GLY A 260 -20.23 9.90 9.65
CA GLY A 260 -21.42 9.76 8.78
C GLY A 260 -22.58 9.01 9.45
N LYS A 261 -22.28 8.16 10.44
CA LYS A 261 -23.28 7.47 11.28
C LYS A 261 -23.61 8.23 12.57
N LYS A 262 -23.13 9.46 12.73
CA LYS A 262 -23.35 10.34 13.90
C LYS A 262 -22.95 9.69 15.23
N LEU A 263 -21.90 8.87 15.22
CA LEU A 263 -21.35 8.27 16.44
C LEU A 263 -20.67 9.36 17.29
N PRO A 264 -20.88 9.44 18.61
CA PRO A 264 -20.18 10.39 19.47
C PRO A 264 -18.75 9.88 19.74
N ILE A 265 -17.80 10.32 18.89
CA ILE A 265 -16.40 9.92 18.97
C ILE A 265 -15.67 10.77 20.02
N ALA A 266 -14.99 10.12 20.97
CA ALA A 266 -14.27 10.80 22.03
C ALA A 266 -12.87 11.23 21.60
N THR A 267 -12.16 10.40 20.82
CA THR A 267 -10.82 10.68 20.29
C THR A 267 -10.58 9.94 18.98
N THR A 268 -9.64 10.44 18.17
CA THR A 268 -9.09 9.77 16.97
C THR A 268 -7.58 9.94 16.95
N ASN A 269 -6.89 9.24 16.06
CA ASN A 269 -5.43 9.33 15.95
C ASN A 269 -4.88 9.26 14.51
N VAL A 270 -3.63 9.67 14.33
CA VAL A 270 -2.84 9.53 13.09
C VAL A 270 -1.39 9.18 13.40
N VAL A 271 -0.84 8.23 12.63
CA VAL A 271 0.58 7.81 12.73
C VAL A 271 1.29 7.74 11.38
N ASP A 272 0.54 7.84 10.27
CA ASP A 272 1.08 7.62 8.93
C ASP A 272 2.04 8.73 8.51
N TYR A 273 3.28 8.37 8.15
CA TYR A 273 4.29 9.31 7.65
C TYR A 273 4.07 9.73 6.19
N HIS A 274 3.10 9.12 5.49
CA HIS A 274 2.84 9.37 4.07
C HIS A 274 1.66 10.33 3.86
N HIS A 275 1.74 11.16 2.82
CA HIS A 275 0.77 12.23 2.53
C HIS A 275 -0.66 11.74 2.27
N LEU A 276 -0.83 10.51 1.80
CA LEU A 276 -2.14 9.89 1.51
C LEU A 276 -3.07 9.89 2.72
N SER A 277 -2.54 9.93 3.93
CA SER A 277 -3.35 10.00 5.17
C SER A 277 -4.19 11.27 5.29
N GLU A 278 -3.88 12.34 4.53
CA GLU A 278 -4.70 13.56 4.42
C GLU A 278 -6.17 13.24 4.12
N ARG A 279 -6.41 12.23 3.27
CA ARG A 279 -7.75 11.83 2.82
C ARG A 279 -8.66 11.38 3.95
N TYR A 280 -8.12 10.92 5.08
CA TYR A 280 -8.92 10.51 6.25
C TYR A 280 -9.45 11.70 7.05
N PHE A 281 -8.84 12.88 6.92
CA PHE A 281 -9.12 14.05 7.74
C PHE A 281 -9.71 15.24 6.97
N SER A 282 -9.48 15.31 5.66
CA SER A 282 -9.99 16.39 4.81
C SER A 282 -11.52 16.47 4.80
N GLY A 283 -12.07 17.69 4.80
CA GLY A 283 -13.53 17.91 4.71
C GLY A 283 -14.33 17.58 5.97
N ILE A 284 -13.68 17.29 7.11
CA ILE A 284 -14.37 17.12 8.41
C ILE A 284 -14.64 18.51 9.02
N PRO A 285 -15.91 18.89 9.24
CA PRO A 285 -16.25 20.16 9.88
C PRO A 285 -15.72 20.23 11.32
N ALA A 286 -15.33 21.42 11.78
CA ALA A 286 -14.85 21.63 13.15
C ALA A 286 -15.88 21.22 14.23
N THR A 287 -17.18 21.28 13.93
CA THR A 287 -18.27 20.86 14.84
C THR A 287 -18.30 19.37 15.10
N ASP A 288 -17.81 18.58 14.15
CA ASP A 288 -17.89 17.12 14.16
C ASP A 288 -16.53 16.47 14.45
N ALA A 289 -15.46 17.28 14.55
CA ALA A 289 -14.09 16.82 14.66
C ALA A 289 -13.72 16.46 16.12
N PRO A 290 -13.49 15.17 16.46
CA PRO A 290 -12.96 14.79 17.76
C PRO A 290 -11.52 15.28 17.99
N PRO A 291 -11.00 15.29 19.23
CA PRO A 291 -9.57 15.47 19.46
C PRO A 291 -8.73 14.44 18.69
N LEU A 292 -7.74 14.93 17.93
CA LEU A 292 -6.80 14.13 17.14
C LEU A 292 -5.47 14.00 17.87
N LEU A 293 -5.09 12.77 18.22
CA LEU A 293 -3.73 12.44 18.66
C LEU A 293 -2.83 12.17 17.45
N ALA A 294 -1.72 12.90 17.32
CA ALA A 294 -0.78 12.73 16.24
C ALA A 294 0.58 12.28 16.76
N ASP A 295 1.08 11.18 16.20
CA ASP A 295 2.50 10.84 16.31
C ASP A 295 3.34 12.00 15.73
N ALA A 296 4.44 12.33 16.40
CA ALA A 296 5.30 13.44 15.99
C ALA A 296 5.79 13.32 14.54
N THR A 297 5.99 12.10 14.04
CA THR A 297 6.52 11.78 12.70
C THR A 297 5.43 11.57 11.65
N ALA A 298 4.15 11.67 12.02
CA ALA A 298 3.03 11.64 11.08
C ALA A 298 3.17 12.76 10.03
N HIS A 299 2.66 12.52 8.82
CA HIS A 299 2.75 13.50 7.75
C HIS A 299 2.03 14.81 8.14
N PRO A 300 2.56 16.01 7.81
CA PRO A 300 1.96 17.28 8.21
C PRO A 300 0.59 17.58 7.58
N LYS A 301 0.33 17.07 6.37
CA LYS A 301 -0.95 17.25 5.65
C LYS A 301 -2.21 16.88 6.45
N PRO A 302 -2.30 15.68 7.06
CA PRO A 302 -3.37 15.35 8.01
C PRO A 302 -3.64 16.42 9.05
N LEU A 303 -2.58 16.94 9.69
CA LEU A 303 -2.70 17.97 10.71
C LEU A 303 -3.15 19.29 10.09
N ASP A 304 -2.66 19.66 8.91
CA ASP A 304 -3.06 20.88 8.21
C ASP A 304 -4.53 20.85 7.77
N ALA A 305 -5.01 19.72 7.26
CA ALA A 305 -6.39 19.54 6.82
C ALA A 305 -7.39 19.41 7.97
N TYR A 306 -6.93 19.01 9.17
CA TYR A 306 -7.82 18.74 10.29
C TYR A 306 -8.25 20.01 11.04
N SER A 307 -9.56 20.24 11.13
CA SER A 307 -10.10 21.44 11.81
C SER A 307 -10.24 21.26 13.33
N GLY A 308 -10.20 20.04 13.84
CA GLY A 308 -10.33 19.75 15.27
C GLY A 308 -9.08 20.07 16.11
N VAL A 309 -9.20 19.87 17.42
CA VAL A 309 -8.08 19.98 18.36
C VAL A 309 -7.03 18.92 18.05
N LYS A 310 -5.76 19.32 18.01
CA LYS A 310 -4.61 18.46 17.70
C LYS A 310 -3.74 18.32 18.92
N ILE A 311 -3.42 17.09 19.29
CA ILE A 311 -2.56 16.72 20.41
C ILE A 311 -1.37 16.04 19.78
N VAL A 312 -0.22 16.69 19.73
CA VAL A 312 0.98 16.15 19.09
C VAL A 312 1.88 15.60 20.17
N GLU A 313 2.28 14.34 20.02
CA GLU A 313 3.18 13.69 20.98
C GLU A 313 4.55 14.33 21.01
N ASP A 314 5.23 14.20 22.15
CA ASP A 314 6.65 14.49 22.23
C ASP A 314 7.46 13.42 21.47
N SER A 315 8.67 13.78 21.07
CA SER A 315 9.60 12.90 20.38
C SER A 315 11.04 13.30 20.69
N TRP A 316 11.95 12.35 20.56
CA TRP A 316 13.38 12.58 20.76
C TRP A 316 13.90 13.80 19.96
N ILE A 317 13.33 14.07 18.78
CA ILE A 317 13.74 15.20 17.94
C ILE A 317 13.34 16.55 18.55
N TYR A 318 12.18 16.66 19.20
CA TYR A 318 11.78 17.89 19.87
C TYR A 318 12.68 18.17 21.07
N ARG A 319 13.15 17.12 21.77
CA ARG A 319 14.20 17.24 22.81
C ARG A 319 15.54 17.62 22.25
N ALA A 320 15.96 17.02 21.15
CA ALA A 320 17.20 17.37 20.49
C ALA A 320 17.22 18.84 20.00
N LEU A 321 16.07 19.36 19.58
CA LEU A 321 15.90 20.73 19.12
C LEU A 321 15.78 21.73 20.28
N PHE A 322 14.84 21.52 21.18
CA PHE A 322 14.41 22.50 22.18
C PHE A 322 15.00 22.27 23.57
N GLY A 323 15.44 21.05 23.90
CA GLY A 323 15.80 20.69 25.27
C GLY A 323 14.65 21.00 26.23
N ASP A 324 14.96 21.71 27.32
CA ASP A 324 13.99 22.11 28.35
C ASP A 324 13.31 23.46 28.04
N SER A 325 13.57 24.07 26.87
CA SER A 325 12.97 25.37 26.50
C SER A 325 11.48 25.26 26.15
N VAL A 326 11.00 24.05 25.89
CA VAL A 326 9.61 23.71 25.61
C VAL A 326 9.16 22.64 26.59
N ALA A 327 7.94 22.80 27.11
CA ALA A 327 7.35 21.87 28.06
C ALA A 327 7.24 20.45 27.47
N ASP A 328 7.23 19.46 28.36
CA ASP A 328 6.98 18.08 27.98
C ASP A 328 5.52 17.85 27.64
N HIS A 329 5.28 17.53 26.37
CA HIS A 329 3.95 17.16 25.95
C HIS A 329 3.64 15.73 26.35
N GLY A 330 4.65 14.89 26.59
CA GLY A 330 4.50 13.46 26.85
C GLY A 330 4.35 12.68 25.54
N GLN A 331 4.66 11.40 25.62
CA GLN A 331 4.50 10.43 24.54
C GLN A 331 3.75 9.22 25.08
N LEU A 332 3.05 8.49 24.21
CA LEU A 332 2.50 7.20 24.58
C LEU A 332 3.64 6.20 24.82
N GLY A 333 3.49 5.41 25.88
CA GLY A 333 4.35 4.26 26.13
C GLY A 333 3.80 3.00 25.44
N GLY A 334 4.67 2.04 25.17
CA GLY A 334 4.29 0.72 24.66
C GLY A 334 4.67 0.50 23.19
N THR A 335 4.64 -0.78 22.77
CA THR A 335 4.89 -1.15 21.38
C THR A 335 3.75 -0.66 20.49
N SER A 336 4.06 -0.05 19.35
CA SER A 336 3.06 0.35 18.36
C SER A 336 3.64 0.17 16.96
N SER A 337 2.95 -0.59 16.13
CA SER A 337 3.31 -0.82 14.71
C SER A 337 2.28 -0.30 13.72
N ASN A 338 1.12 0.18 14.21
CA ASN A 338 0.06 0.75 13.38
C ASN A 338 -0.87 1.66 14.20
N VAL A 339 -1.81 2.32 13.52
CA VAL A 339 -2.77 3.25 14.12
C VAL A 339 -3.67 2.62 15.18
N ALA A 340 -3.97 1.32 15.09
CA ALA A 340 -4.83 0.64 16.07
C ALA A 340 -4.09 0.35 17.38
N HIS A 341 -2.83 -0.08 17.33
CA HIS A 341 -1.98 -0.20 18.54
C HIS A 341 -1.80 1.16 19.24
N HIS A 342 -1.59 2.21 18.44
CA HIS A 342 -1.49 3.57 18.95
C HIS A 342 -2.79 4.00 19.67
N GLY A 343 -3.95 3.69 19.10
CA GLY A 343 -5.25 3.92 19.73
C GLY A 343 -5.47 3.10 21.01
N LEU A 344 -5.00 1.85 21.03
CA LEU A 344 -5.03 1.01 22.23
C LEU A 344 -4.16 1.61 23.35
N ASN A 345 -2.93 2.00 23.03
CA ASN A 345 -2.02 2.63 23.98
C ASN A 345 -2.59 3.95 24.52
N LEU A 346 -3.32 4.72 23.70
CA LEU A 346 -4.06 5.89 24.19
C LEU A 346 -5.14 5.49 25.21
N LEU A 347 -6.00 4.51 24.92
CA LEU A 347 -7.03 4.09 25.87
C LEU A 347 -6.43 3.58 27.20
N LEU A 348 -5.33 2.85 27.13
CA LEU A 348 -4.57 2.44 28.32
C LEU A 348 -4.00 3.65 29.07
N TYR A 349 -3.45 4.63 28.35
CA TYR A 349 -2.90 5.87 28.92
C TYR A 349 -3.96 6.73 29.62
N LEU A 350 -5.17 6.77 29.07
CA LEU A 350 -6.34 7.43 29.68
C LEU A 350 -6.85 6.66 30.92
N GLY A 351 -6.44 5.40 31.11
CA GLY A 351 -6.81 4.56 32.24
C GLY A 351 -8.10 3.74 32.03
N CYS A 352 -8.54 3.57 30.79
CA CYS A 352 -9.77 2.84 30.49
C CYS A 352 -9.69 1.37 30.92
N ASN A 353 -10.76 0.86 31.54
CA ASN A 353 -10.91 -0.54 31.95
C ASN A 353 -12.41 -0.88 32.10
N PRO A 354 -12.96 -1.88 31.40
CA PRO A 354 -12.31 -2.70 30.38
C PRO A 354 -12.00 -1.93 29.09
N ILE A 355 -11.29 -2.57 28.17
CA ILE A 355 -11.13 -2.13 26.78
C ILE A 355 -11.78 -3.16 25.85
N ILE A 356 -12.71 -2.70 25.02
CA ILE A 356 -13.47 -3.51 24.07
C ILE A 356 -13.00 -3.19 22.64
N PHE A 357 -12.70 -4.22 21.86
CA PHE A 357 -12.35 -4.10 20.45
C PHE A 357 -13.57 -4.26 19.57
N CYS A 358 -13.72 -3.41 18.55
CA CYS A 358 -14.77 -3.52 17.54
C CYS A 358 -14.20 -3.19 16.16
N GLY A 359 -14.45 -4.03 15.15
CA GLY A 359 -13.89 -3.82 13.80
C GLY A 359 -12.36 -3.93 13.75
N LEU A 360 -11.77 -4.72 14.65
CA LEU A 360 -10.33 -5.04 14.67
C LEU A 360 -10.12 -6.49 14.22
N ASP A 361 -10.43 -6.75 12.96
CA ASP A 361 -10.56 -8.11 12.45
C ASP A 361 -9.23 -8.86 12.37
N GLN A 362 -8.13 -8.15 12.05
CA GLN A 362 -6.80 -8.77 11.80
C GLN A 362 -6.86 -9.94 10.79
N ALA A 363 -7.82 -9.87 9.86
CA ALA A 363 -8.10 -10.83 8.80
C ALA A 363 -8.99 -10.15 7.74
N PHE A 364 -9.08 -10.77 6.56
CA PHE A 364 -9.95 -10.36 5.46
C PHE A 364 -11.37 -10.94 5.61
N SER A 365 -12.05 -10.55 6.69
CA SER A 365 -13.41 -11.04 6.98
C SER A 365 -14.38 -10.71 5.84
N PHE A 366 -15.24 -11.66 5.49
CA PHE A 366 -16.14 -11.61 4.34
C PHE A 366 -15.45 -11.40 2.98
N HIS A 367 -14.15 -11.73 2.86
CA HIS A 367 -13.36 -11.51 1.64
C HIS A 367 -13.38 -10.05 1.16
N ILE A 368 -13.26 -9.11 2.10
CA ILE A 368 -13.03 -7.70 1.83
C ILE A 368 -11.93 -7.14 2.75
N THR A 369 -11.26 -6.10 2.29
CA THR A 369 -10.14 -5.42 2.97
C THR A 369 -10.64 -4.38 3.96
N HIS A 370 -11.65 -3.61 3.57
CA HIS A 370 -12.23 -2.53 4.38
C HIS A 370 -13.74 -2.53 4.23
N THR A 371 -14.44 -2.11 5.28
CA THR A 371 -15.90 -1.96 5.20
C THR A 371 -16.28 -0.78 4.27
N PRO A 372 -17.45 -0.82 3.60
CA PRO A 372 -17.91 0.28 2.73
C PRO A 372 -17.97 1.65 3.41
N GLY A 373 -17.89 2.76 2.68
CA GLY A 373 -17.95 4.11 3.27
C GLY A 373 -16.71 4.52 4.06
N THR A 374 -15.63 3.72 4.00
CA THR A 374 -14.27 4.18 4.29
C THR A 374 -13.70 4.82 3.03
N VAL A 375 -12.76 5.77 3.16
CA VAL A 375 -12.22 6.49 1.99
C VAL A 375 -11.54 5.55 1.01
N ILE A 376 -10.86 4.51 1.52
CA ILE A 376 -10.19 3.49 0.71
C ILE A 376 -11.22 2.75 -0.16
N TYR A 377 -12.32 2.32 0.45
CA TYR A 377 -13.40 1.65 -0.26
C TYR A 377 -14.09 2.58 -1.27
N ASP A 378 -14.31 3.84 -0.89
CA ASP A 378 -15.01 4.82 -1.73
C ASP A 378 -14.18 5.24 -2.97
N GLU A 379 -12.84 5.23 -2.87
CA GLU A 379 -11.96 5.45 -4.03
C GLU A 379 -12.02 4.29 -5.03
N ALA A 380 -12.20 3.05 -4.55
CA ALA A 380 -12.39 1.89 -5.42
C ALA A 380 -13.72 1.92 -6.20
N LEU A 381 -14.69 2.77 -5.81
CA LEU A 381 -15.98 2.90 -6.52
C LEU A 381 -15.84 3.30 -7.99
N ALA A 382 -14.76 4.00 -8.34
CA ALA A 382 -14.53 4.45 -9.70
C ALA A 382 -13.99 3.33 -10.60
N SER A 383 -13.33 2.32 -10.04
CA SER A 383 -12.78 1.19 -10.82
C SER A 383 -13.81 0.10 -11.12
N VAL A 384 -15.04 0.23 -10.62
CA VAL A 384 -16.11 -0.75 -10.85
C VAL A 384 -16.71 -0.61 -12.25
N HIS A 385 -16.81 -1.74 -12.95
CA HIS A 385 -17.44 -1.88 -14.26
C HIS A 385 -18.04 -3.29 -14.40
N ARG A 386 -18.61 -3.62 -15.57
CA ARG A 386 -19.37 -4.88 -15.76
C ARG A 386 -18.63 -6.17 -15.41
N PHE A 387 -17.33 -6.23 -15.64
CA PHE A 387 -16.53 -7.42 -15.36
C PHE A 387 -15.63 -7.26 -14.14
N SER A 388 -15.79 -6.16 -13.40
CA SER A 388 -15.06 -5.94 -12.17
C SER A 388 -16.00 -5.25 -11.19
N SER A 389 -16.79 -6.07 -10.49
CA SER A 389 -17.60 -5.66 -9.34
C SER A 389 -16.74 -5.27 -8.14
N PHE A 390 -17.37 -4.83 -7.06
CA PHE A 390 -16.67 -4.64 -5.77
C PHE A 390 -16.05 -5.94 -5.28
N GLU A 391 -16.82 -7.02 -5.37
CA GLU A 391 -16.42 -8.34 -4.94
C GLU A 391 -15.19 -8.83 -5.70
N SER A 392 -15.13 -8.57 -7.02
CA SER A 392 -13.96 -8.87 -7.84
C SER A 392 -12.73 -8.05 -7.45
N GLN A 393 -12.89 -6.74 -7.21
CA GLN A 393 -11.77 -5.86 -6.84
C GLN A 393 -11.19 -6.23 -5.46
N GLU A 394 -12.05 -6.46 -4.47
CA GLU A 394 -11.64 -6.84 -3.12
C GLU A 394 -10.94 -8.20 -3.12
N LEU A 395 -11.53 -9.17 -3.84
CA LEU A 395 -10.89 -10.46 -4.05
C LEU A 395 -9.55 -10.25 -4.74
N PHE A 396 -9.46 -9.37 -5.75
CA PHE A 396 -8.22 -9.09 -6.46
C PHE A 396 -7.09 -8.62 -5.53
N ILE A 397 -7.40 -7.65 -4.66
CA ILE A 397 -6.46 -7.06 -3.70
C ILE A 397 -6.01 -8.09 -2.67
N ILE A 398 -6.94 -8.80 -2.03
CA ILE A 398 -6.65 -9.88 -1.08
C ILE A 398 -5.73 -10.85 -1.78
N THR A 399 -6.27 -11.40 -2.86
CA THR A 399 -5.67 -12.11 -4.00
C THR A 399 -4.22 -11.87 -4.45
N ALA A 400 -3.69 -10.66 -4.22
CA ALA A 400 -2.39 -10.24 -4.73
C ALA A 400 -1.27 -10.39 -3.69
N SER A 401 -1.61 -10.46 -2.40
CA SER A 401 -0.64 -10.59 -1.30
C SER A 401 0.02 -11.97 -1.31
N GLU A 402 1.34 -12.04 -1.45
CA GLU A 402 2.06 -13.33 -1.54
C GLU A 402 2.22 -14.02 -0.18
N ASP A 403 2.11 -13.26 0.91
CA ASP A 403 2.30 -13.73 2.29
C ASP A 403 0.97 -14.08 2.98
N ARG A 404 -0.02 -14.59 2.24
CA ARG A 404 -1.32 -14.95 2.83
C ARG A 404 -1.29 -16.30 3.51
N THR A 405 -1.96 -16.35 4.65
CA THR A 405 -2.02 -17.52 5.52
C THR A 405 -3.42 -17.69 6.10
N ASP A 406 -3.73 -18.91 6.51
CA ASP A 406 -4.91 -19.24 7.30
C ASP A 406 -4.84 -18.53 8.68
N ALA A 407 -5.93 -17.87 9.08
CA ALA A 407 -6.10 -17.20 10.37
C ALA A 407 -7.02 -17.96 11.34
N GLY A 408 -7.42 -19.18 10.98
CA GLY A 408 -8.40 -20.00 11.68
C GLY A 408 -9.82 -19.66 11.28
N VAL A 409 -10.72 -19.65 12.27
CA VAL A 409 -12.13 -19.30 12.08
C VAL A 409 -12.55 -18.15 12.98
N ASP A 410 -13.56 -17.39 12.55
CA ASP A 410 -14.22 -16.39 13.37
C ASP A 410 -15.07 -17.03 14.48
N MET A 411 -15.77 -16.21 15.29
CA MET A 411 -16.61 -16.73 16.38
C MET A 411 -17.85 -17.51 15.91
N TYR A 412 -18.18 -17.40 14.62
CA TYR A 412 -19.30 -18.08 13.96
C TYR A 412 -18.87 -19.36 13.22
N GLY A 413 -17.56 -19.65 13.17
CA GLY A 413 -16.99 -20.81 12.49
C GLY A 413 -16.67 -20.59 11.01
N ASN A 414 -16.68 -19.35 10.52
CA ASN A 414 -16.31 -19.05 9.13
C ASN A 414 -14.78 -18.99 8.99
N PRO A 415 -14.21 -19.52 7.89
CA PRO A 415 -12.77 -19.48 7.65
C PRO A 415 -12.27 -18.04 7.43
N LEU A 416 -11.08 -17.75 7.95
CA LEU A 416 -10.45 -16.44 7.85
C LEU A 416 -9.10 -16.55 7.16
N ILE A 417 -8.84 -15.61 6.24
CA ILE A 417 -7.52 -15.43 5.62
C ILE A 417 -6.91 -14.15 6.17
N THR A 418 -5.63 -14.20 6.48
CA THR A 418 -4.83 -13.04 6.86
C THR A 418 -3.59 -12.95 5.98
N ASP A 419 -2.87 -11.83 6.06
CA ASP A 419 -1.50 -11.73 5.58
C ASP A 419 -0.51 -11.62 6.75
N ARG A 420 0.77 -11.50 6.40
CA ARG A 420 1.87 -11.28 7.35
C ARG A 420 1.74 -9.98 8.14
N GLN A 421 1.30 -8.88 7.52
CA GLN A 421 1.21 -7.58 8.21
C GLN A 421 0.14 -7.62 9.31
N MET A 422 -1.05 -8.15 9.01
CA MET A 422 -2.12 -8.36 9.98
C MET A 422 -1.75 -9.42 11.02
N SER A 423 -0.97 -10.44 10.66
CA SER A 423 -0.47 -11.43 11.63
C SER A 423 0.51 -10.81 12.64
N VAL A 424 1.47 -10.01 12.18
CA VAL A 424 2.38 -9.26 13.07
C VAL A 424 1.59 -8.28 13.93
N SER A 425 0.56 -7.66 13.37
CA SER A 425 -0.34 -6.78 14.11
C SER A 425 -1.11 -7.53 15.21
N ALA A 426 -1.71 -8.68 14.91
CA ALA A 426 -2.38 -9.52 15.89
C ALA A 426 -1.43 -9.92 17.05
N THR A 427 -0.21 -10.37 16.73
CA THR A 427 0.81 -10.69 17.76
C THR A 427 1.16 -9.46 18.62
N THR A 428 1.27 -8.28 18.02
CA THR A 428 1.55 -7.04 18.77
C THR A 428 0.40 -6.69 19.72
N PHE A 429 -0.86 -6.88 19.31
CA PHE A 429 -2.01 -6.75 20.22
C PHE A 429 -1.92 -7.73 21.40
N GLU A 430 -1.63 -9.00 21.13
CA GLU A 430 -1.48 -10.04 22.16
C GLU A 430 -0.37 -9.71 23.16
N ASP A 431 0.75 -9.15 22.69
CA ASP A 431 1.84 -8.68 23.53
C ASP A 431 1.44 -7.49 24.41
N ILE A 432 0.72 -6.50 23.85
CA ILE A 432 0.20 -5.37 24.62
C ILE A 432 -0.79 -5.87 25.70
N ILE A 433 -1.68 -6.79 25.34
CA ILE A 433 -2.64 -7.42 26.27
C ILE A 433 -1.90 -8.13 27.41
N ALA A 434 -0.92 -8.97 27.08
CA ALA A 434 -0.16 -9.73 28.07
C ALA A 434 0.61 -8.85 29.06
N ARG A 435 1.12 -7.70 28.60
CA ARG A 435 1.83 -6.71 29.45
C ARG A 435 0.91 -5.88 30.34
N ASN A 436 -0.40 -5.92 30.12
CA ASN A 436 -1.40 -5.12 30.82
C ASN A 436 -2.44 -6.00 31.53
N SER A 437 -1.99 -7.00 32.28
CA SER A 437 -2.85 -8.01 32.92
C SER A 437 -3.86 -7.47 33.93
N GLN A 438 -3.69 -6.22 34.39
CA GLN A 438 -4.66 -5.50 35.22
C GLN A 438 -5.90 -5.00 34.46
N THR A 439 -5.83 -4.93 33.13
CA THR A 439 -6.92 -4.44 32.27
C THR A 439 -7.67 -5.61 31.67
N ILE A 440 -9.00 -5.56 31.69
CA ILE A 440 -9.83 -6.56 31.02
C ILE A 440 -9.94 -6.20 29.55
N PHE A 441 -9.49 -7.10 28.67
CA PHE A 441 -9.62 -6.95 27.22
C PHE A 441 -10.72 -7.86 26.67
N ILE A 442 -11.57 -7.30 25.82
CA ILE A 442 -12.70 -8.00 25.21
C ILE A 442 -12.61 -7.84 23.70
N ASN A 443 -12.58 -8.95 22.96
CA ASN A 443 -12.69 -8.94 21.52
C ASN A 443 -14.18 -9.02 21.12
N GLY A 444 -14.75 -7.87 20.77
CA GLY A 444 -16.09 -7.74 20.19
C GLY A 444 -16.09 -7.64 18.66
N SER A 445 -14.96 -7.92 18.00
CA SER A 445 -14.87 -7.98 16.54
C SER A 445 -15.32 -9.36 16.06
N GLU A 446 -16.64 -9.52 15.91
CA GLU A 446 -17.31 -10.83 15.87
C GLU A 446 -16.86 -11.73 14.72
N ALA A 447 -16.68 -11.14 13.53
CA ALA A 447 -16.19 -11.84 12.35
C ALA A 447 -14.65 -11.81 12.21
N GLY A 448 -13.93 -11.35 13.25
CA GLY A 448 -12.48 -11.18 13.25
C GLY A 448 -11.71 -12.38 13.81
N ARG A 449 -10.40 -12.34 13.66
CA ARG A 449 -9.46 -13.28 14.27
C ARG A 449 -9.54 -13.20 15.79
N GLN A 450 -9.44 -14.35 16.46
CA GLN A 450 -9.33 -14.43 17.91
C GLN A 450 -7.95 -13.94 18.38
N LEU A 451 -7.93 -13.16 19.48
CA LEU A 451 -6.70 -12.62 20.05
C LEU A 451 -6.43 -13.26 21.41
N LYS A 452 -5.24 -13.84 21.58
CA LYS A 452 -4.81 -14.44 22.84
C LYS A 452 -4.83 -13.42 23.98
N GLY A 453 -5.45 -13.78 25.10
CA GLY A 453 -5.57 -12.94 26.30
C GLY A 453 -6.79 -12.02 26.33
N ALA A 454 -7.51 -11.84 25.21
CA ALA A 454 -8.80 -11.16 25.19
C ALA A 454 -9.96 -12.16 25.31
N GLN A 455 -11.05 -11.76 25.97
CA GLN A 455 -12.28 -12.54 26.03
C GLN A 455 -13.11 -12.31 24.77
N THR A 456 -13.52 -13.36 24.06
CA THR A 456 -14.35 -13.25 22.86
C THR A 456 -15.83 -13.32 23.21
N MET A 457 -16.62 -12.32 22.78
CA MET A 457 -18.09 -12.29 22.90
C MET A 457 -18.66 -11.26 21.92
N THR A 458 -19.98 -11.25 21.69
CA THR A 458 -20.59 -10.23 20.82
C THR A 458 -20.42 -8.84 21.41
N LEU A 459 -20.42 -7.79 20.57
CA LEU A 459 -20.26 -6.43 21.07
C LEU A 459 -21.39 -6.05 22.05
N ALA A 460 -22.62 -6.51 21.76
CA ALA A 460 -23.77 -6.30 22.62
C ALA A 460 -23.56 -6.94 24.01
N GLN A 461 -23.10 -8.19 24.06
CA GLN A 461 -22.79 -8.88 25.32
C GLN A 461 -21.70 -8.16 26.11
N ALA A 462 -20.67 -7.62 25.43
CA ALA A 462 -19.61 -6.86 26.06
C ALA A 462 -20.15 -5.60 26.75
N PHE A 463 -21.00 -4.82 26.07
CA PHE A 463 -21.63 -3.64 26.65
C PHE A 463 -22.57 -4.00 27.80
N GLU A 464 -23.46 -4.97 27.62
CA GLU A 464 -24.42 -5.39 28.64
C GLU A 464 -23.74 -5.84 29.93
N ARG A 465 -22.60 -6.54 29.80
CA ARG A 465 -21.85 -7.06 30.94
C ARG A 465 -20.93 -6.04 31.59
N TYR A 466 -20.24 -5.21 30.81
CA TYR A 466 -19.15 -4.38 31.35
C TYR A 466 -19.32 -2.86 31.19
N ALA A 467 -20.26 -2.42 30.35
CA ALA A 467 -20.56 -1.00 30.14
C ALA A 467 -22.08 -0.75 30.07
N PRO A 468 -22.86 -1.12 31.10
CA PRO A 468 -24.32 -1.05 31.06
C PRO A 468 -24.91 0.36 31.25
N LYS A 469 -24.09 1.35 31.63
CA LYS A 469 -24.55 2.70 31.99
C LYS A 469 -23.72 3.78 31.29
N PRO A 470 -24.31 4.97 31.02
CA PRO A 470 -23.58 6.11 30.49
C PRO A 470 -22.40 6.53 31.37
N VAL A 471 -21.36 7.08 30.74
CA VAL A 471 -20.14 7.56 31.41
C VAL A 471 -19.93 9.05 31.17
N ASP A 472 -19.28 9.73 32.11
CA ASP A 472 -18.94 11.15 31.99
C ASP A 472 -17.51 11.32 31.46
N LEU A 473 -17.39 11.90 30.25
CA LEU A 473 -16.11 12.21 29.61
C LEU A 473 -15.63 13.65 29.89
N GLY A 474 -16.31 14.39 30.77
CA GLY A 474 -16.03 15.80 31.05
C GLY A 474 -14.60 16.07 31.52
N ARG A 475 -13.97 15.13 32.25
CA ARG A 475 -12.54 15.24 32.65
C ARG A 475 -11.61 15.27 31.44
N LEU A 476 -11.83 14.37 30.48
CA LEU A 476 -11.08 14.35 29.22
C LEU A 476 -11.33 15.66 28.45
N THR A 477 -12.58 16.05 28.27
CA THR A 477 -12.94 17.29 27.55
C THR A 477 -12.31 18.53 28.18
N ASN A 478 -12.31 18.63 29.52
CA ASN A 478 -11.70 19.74 30.24
C ASN A 478 -10.18 19.74 30.13
N ALA A 479 -9.53 18.58 30.23
CA ALA A 479 -8.09 18.47 30.05
C ALA A 479 -7.67 18.96 28.66
N VAL A 480 -8.35 18.50 27.60
CA VAL A 480 -8.12 18.94 26.21
C VAL A 480 -8.31 20.45 26.04
N LYS A 481 -9.36 21.05 26.65
CA LYS A 481 -9.61 22.50 26.57
C LYS A 481 -8.58 23.32 27.35
N SER A 482 -8.24 22.90 28.57
CA SER A 482 -7.37 23.65 29.49
C SER A 482 -5.92 23.75 29.00
N ALA A 483 -5.51 22.85 28.12
CA ALA A 483 -4.15 22.74 27.61
C ALA A 483 -3.92 23.46 26.27
N SER A 484 -4.89 24.22 25.76
CA SER A 484 -4.76 25.03 24.53
C SER A 484 -3.59 26.03 24.63
N GLY A 485 -2.50 25.82 23.90
CA GLY A 485 -1.29 26.64 23.95
C GLY A 485 -1.50 28.10 23.54
N SER A 486 -0.73 29.02 24.14
CA SER A 486 -0.80 30.46 23.80
C SER A 486 -0.10 30.77 22.47
N ALA A 487 -0.63 31.74 21.72
CA ALA A 487 -0.04 32.23 20.45
C ALA A 487 1.43 32.71 20.56
N SER A 488 1.93 32.97 21.79
CA SER A 488 3.32 33.39 22.04
C SER A 488 4.38 32.31 21.80
N GLY A 489 3.98 31.03 21.68
CA GLY A 489 4.90 29.91 21.38
C GLY A 489 5.48 29.94 19.96
N ASN A 490 4.76 30.55 18.99
CA ASN A 490 5.17 30.51 17.58
C ASN A 490 6.36 31.41 17.25
N THR A 491 6.40 32.64 17.78
CA THR A 491 7.51 33.57 17.54
C THR A 491 8.80 33.00 18.13
N ARG A 492 8.71 32.44 19.35
CA ARG A 492 9.84 31.78 20.03
C ARG A 492 10.30 30.51 19.31
N GLY A 493 9.37 29.73 18.74
CA GLY A 493 9.69 28.54 17.97
C GLY A 493 10.54 28.84 16.74
N ALA A 494 10.13 29.82 15.92
CA ALA A 494 10.89 30.23 14.73
C ALA A 494 12.26 30.83 15.09
N GLU A 495 12.34 31.64 16.14
CA GLU A 495 13.61 32.17 16.66
C GLU A 495 14.56 31.05 17.11
N HIS A 496 14.04 30.04 17.83
CA HIS A 496 14.82 28.92 18.31
C HIS A 496 15.35 28.04 17.17
N LEU A 497 14.52 27.76 16.15
CA LEU A 497 14.97 27.04 14.95
C LEU A 497 16.03 27.82 14.17
N ASN A 498 15.91 29.15 14.06
CA ASN A 498 16.95 30.00 13.46
C ASN A 498 18.26 29.94 14.25
N ALA A 499 18.20 29.96 15.58
CA ALA A 499 19.37 29.80 16.44
C ALA A 499 20.05 28.43 16.20
N LYS A 500 19.27 27.34 16.15
CA LYS A 500 19.78 26.00 15.82
C LYS A 500 20.41 25.93 14.42
N ARG A 501 19.84 26.62 13.44
CA ARG A 501 20.40 26.76 12.09
C ARG A 501 21.76 27.49 12.12
N GLY A 502 21.89 28.52 12.96
CA GLY A 502 23.17 29.20 13.20
C GLY A 502 24.24 28.30 13.82
N GLU A 503 23.88 27.53 14.85
CA GLU A 503 24.76 26.52 15.47
C GLU A 503 25.22 25.45 14.47
N LEU A 504 24.29 24.94 13.65
CA LEU A 504 24.57 23.98 12.59
C LEU A 504 25.60 24.51 11.59
N ARG A 505 25.44 25.75 11.13
CA ARG A 505 26.40 26.41 10.20
C ARG A 505 27.78 26.59 10.82
N ALA A 506 27.85 26.95 12.10
CA ALA A 506 29.12 27.04 12.82
C ALA A 506 29.82 25.67 12.92
N LEU A 507 29.06 24.60 13.21
CA LEU A 507 29.59 23.24 13.21
C LEU A 507 30.05 22.81 11.81
N LYS A 508 29.34 23.19 10.75
CA LYS A 508 29.71 22.88 9.37
C LYS A 508 31.07 23.49 9.01
N GLY A 509 31.33 24.75 9.39
CA GLY A 509 32.63 25.39 9.18
C GLY A 509 33.80 24.66 9.88
N LEU A 510 33.58 24.11 11.08
CA LEU A 510 34.56 23.28 11.78
C LEU A 510 34.78 21.94 11.07
N LEU A 511 33.70 21.32 10.58
CA LEU A 511 33.76 20.06 9.82
C LEU A 511 34.53 20.22 8.50
N GLU A 512 34.28 21.30 7.75
CA GLU A 512 35.00 21.62 6.51
C GLU A 512 36.49 21.83 6.76
N THR A 513 36.83 22.49 7.88
CA THR A 513 38.22 22.63 8.35
C THR A 513 38.83 21.25 8.61
N ALA A 514 38.16 20.39 9.38
CA ALA A 514 38.64 19.03 9.66
C ALA A 514 38.83 18.18 8.39
N LEU A 515 37.91 18.29 7.42
CA LEU A 515 38.01 17.63 6.11
C LEU A 515 39.22 18.12 5.30
N ALA A 516 39.48 19.44 5.28
CA ALA A 516 40.65 20.00 4.60
C ALA A 516 41.96 19.47 5.21
N HIS A 517 42.01 19.37 6.55
CA HIS A 517 43.15 18.77 7.25
C HIS A 517 43.32 17.28 6.90
N LEU A 518 42.25 16.48 6.89
CA LEU A 518 42.33 15.07 6.50
C LEU A 518 42.79 14.87 5.05
N LYS A 519 42.30 15.67 4.09
CA LYS A 519 42.75 15.66 2.69
C LYS A 519 44.26 15.93 2.60
N LYS A 520 44.75 16.92 3.35
CA LYS A 520 46.18 17.23 3.45
C LYS A 520 46.98 16.07 4.07
N SER A 521 46.45 15.45 5.13
CA SER A 521 47.06 14.28 5.77
C SER A 521 47.15 13.09 4.82
N GLU A 522 46.11 12.79 4.05
CA GLU A 522 46.15 11.73 3.03
C GLU A 522 47.26 11.97 2.00
N SER A 523 47.37 13.21 1.49
CA SER A 523 48.42 13.57 0.51
C SER A 523 49.84 13.53 1.09
N THR A 524 49.99 13.70 2.40
CA THR A 524 51.29 13.72 3.10
C THR A 524 51.72 12.31 3.52
N LEU A 525 50.77 11.43 3.86
CA LEU A 525 51.00 10.00 4.07
C LEU A 525 51.61 9.32 2.82
N VAL A 526 51.30 9.85 1.62
CA VAL A 526 51.91 9.42 0.35
C VAL A 526 53.38 9.86 0.21
N LYS A 527 53.79 10.96 0.86
CA LYS A 527 55.12 11.58 0.65
C LYS A 527 56.17 11.26 1.72
N GLN A 528 55.78 10.97 2.97
CA GLN A 528 56.74 10.99 4.10
C GLN A 528 56.73 9.75 5.03
N GLY A 529 56.01 8.68 4.70
CA GLY A 529 56.19 7.41 5.42
C GLY A 529 55.97 7.48 6.94
N ALA A 530 54.79 7.97 7.38
CA ALA A 530 54.16 7.76 8.69
C ALA A 530 54.05 8.93 9.71
N HIS A 531 54.21 10.20 9.34
CA HIS A 531 53.76 11.30 10.22
C HIS A 531 53.04 12.42 9.46
N ALA A 532 51.78 12.70 9.85
CA ALA A 532 51.03 13.86 9.42
C ALA A 532 50.77 14.79 10.63
N PRO A 533 51.62 15.81 10.86
CA PRO A 533 51.43 16.78 11.93
C PRO A 533 50.20 17.67 11.66
N GLY A 534 49.40 17.97 12.69
CA GLY A 534 48.34 18.99 12.64
C GLY A 534 46.91 18.48 12.38
N LEU A 535 46.66 17.17 12.40
CA LEU A 535 45.32 16.59 12.23
C LEU A 535 44.49 16.61 13.54
N ALA A 536 45.12 16.32 14.68
CA ALA A 536 44.45 16.19 15.97
C ALA A 536 43.70 17.47 16.41
N PRO A 537 44.30 18.68 16.36
CA PRO A 537 43.63 19.88 16.87
C PRO A 537 42.32 20.24 16.15
N ALA A 538 42.25 20.04 14.83
CA ALA A 538 41.05 20.34 14.05
C ALA A 538 39.92 19.32 14.31
N LEU A 539 40.26 18.03 14.40
CA LEU A 539 39.32 16.99 14.80
C LEU A 539 38.86 17.17 16.25
N ASP A 540 39.77 17.52 17.17
CA ASP A 540 39.47 17.75 18.57
C ASP A 540 38.53 18.95 18.73
N ALA A 541 38.77 20.04 17.99
CA ALA A 541 37.88 21.20 17.98
C ALA A 541 36.47 20.85 17.46
N TYR A 542 36.38 20.11 16.34
CA TYR A 542 35.10 19.62 15.82
C TYR A 542 34.40 18.68 16.81
N ASN A 543 35.10 17.70 17.36
CA ASN A 543 34.54 16.74 18.32
C ASN A 543 34.08 17.43 19.61
N ALA A 544 34.83 18.42 20.10
CA ALA A 544 34.45 19.21 21.26
C ALA A 544 33.19 20.05 20.99
N ALA A 545 33.09 20.65 19.80
CA ALA A 545 31.91 21.40 19.41
C ALA A 545 30.67 20.49 19.23
N MET A 546 30.82 19.32 18.63
CA MET A 546 29.76 18.32 18.53
C MET A 546 29.32 17.83 19.91
N SER A 547 30.26 17.59 20.83
CA SER A 547 29.96 17.17 22.20
C SER A 547 29.16 18.22 22.98
N LYS A 548 29.42 19.51 22.73
CA LYS A 548 28.62 20.62 23.29
C LYS A 548 27.21 20.70 22.69
N ASN A 549 27.02 20.21 21.47
CA ASN A 549 25.76 20.26 20.72
C ASN A 549 25.15 18.86 20.59
N GLY A 550 24.94 18.18 21.73
CA GLY A 550 24.48 16.78 21.76
C GLY A 550 23.20 16.50 20.96
N GLY A 551 22.23 17.43 20.97
CA GLY A 551 21.00 17.29 20.18
C GLY A 551 21.24 17.31 18.67
N LEU A 552 22.07 18.24 18.17
CA LEU A 552 22.44 18.29 16.75
C LEU A 552 23.25 17.03 16.36
N TYR A 553 24.14 16.55 17.23
CA TYR A 553 24.87 15.31 17.01
C TYR A 553 23.92 14.11 16.84
N GLU A 554 22.89 14.00 17.68
CA GLU A 554 21.92 12.91 17.59
C GLU A 554 21.15 12.92 16.26
N ILE A 555 20.64 14.09 15.86
CA ILE A 555 19.91 14.26 14.59
C ILE A 555 20.81 13.90 13.40
N LEU A 556 22.00 14.48 13.33
CA LEU A 556 22.94 14.26 12.24
C LEU A 556 23.41 12.80 12.19
N SER A 557 23.64 12.17 13.34
CA SER A 557 24.01 10.76 13.38
C SER A 557 22.89 9.86 12.88
N ARG A 558 21.61 10.21 13.08
CA ARG A 558 20.48 9.43 12.55
C ARG A 558 20.37 9.58 11.03
N LEU A 559 20.48 10.80 10.50
CA LEU A 559 20.55 11.08 9.05
C LEU A 559 21.76 10.44 8.36
N ALA A 560 22.83 10.16 9.10
CA ALA A 560 24.04 9.48 8.62
C ALA A 560 24.17 8.04 9.16
N SER A 561 23.08 7.39 9.55
CA SER A 561 23.15 6.05 10.17
C SER A 561 23.77 5.00 9.23
N GLY A 562 23.41 5.01 7.94
CA GLY A 562 24.03 4.13 6.95
C GLY A 562 25.54 4.40 6.81
N ASP A 563 25.93 5.66 6.71
CA ASP A 563 27.34 6.08 6.63
C ASP A 563 28.13 5.74 7.90
N ARG A 564 27.47 5.71 9.06
CA ARG A 564 28.07 5.31 10.34
C ARG A 564 28.43 3.83 10.35
N LEU A 565 27.52 2.98 9.87
CA LEU A 565 27.77 1.53 9.72
C LEU A 565 28.87 1.28 8.68
N GLU A 566 28.83 2.00 7.56
CA GLU A 566 29.86 1.90 6.53
C GLU A 566 31.24 2.35 7.03
N ARG A 567 31.31 3.46 7.80
CA ARG A 567 32.55 3.85 8.48
C ARG A 567 33.05 2.75 9.39
N ARG A 568 32.17 2.11 10.17
CA ARG A 568 32.55 1.02 11.07
C ARG A 568 33.16 -0.15 10.28
N ARG A 569 32.54 -0.54 9.16
CA ARG A 569 33.08 -1.54 8.22
C ARG A 569 34.48 -1.17 7.73
N LEU A 570 34.62 0.01 7.16
CA LEU A 570 35.90 0.50 6.61
C LEU A 570 37.00 0.61 7.68
N MET A 571 36.67 1.01 8.92
CA MET A 571 37.63 1.10 10.01
C MET A 571 38.14 -0.27 10.48
N VAL A 572 37.28 -1.29 10.45
CA VAL A 572 37.66 -2.68 10.71
C VAL A 572 38.60 -3.19 9.62
N GLU A 573 38.25 -2.99 8.35
CA GLU A 573 39.10 -3.36 7.20
C GLU A 573 40.44 -2.60 7.19
N ALA A 574 40.45 -1.34 7.63
CA ALA A 574 41.66 -0.54 7.77
C ALA A 574 42.57 -1.01 8.91
N SER A 575 42.08 -1.92 9.75
CA SER A 575 42.81 -2.52 10.85
C SER A 575 43.27 -3.95 10.56
N ASP A 576 43.18 -4.40 9.30
CA ASP A 576 43.63 -5.72 8.86
C ASP A 576 45.15 -5.89 9.12
N PRO A 577 45.57 -6.91 9.89
CA PRO A 577 46.97 -7.17 10.20
C PRO A 577 47.87 -7.44 8.99
N SER A 578 47.31 -7.80 7.84
CA SER A 578 48.06 -8.03 6.60
C SER A 578 48.52 -6.74 5.90
N LEU A 579 47.96 -5.59 6.26
CA LEU A 579 48.27 -4.30 5.66
C LEU A 579 49.54 -3.68 6.28
N SER A 580 50.30 -2.93 5.48
CA SER A 580 51.38 -2.10 6.01
C SER A 580 50.83 -0.96 6.89
N LYS A 581 51.64 -0.45 7.83
CA LYS A 581 51.24 0.68 8.70
C LYS A 581 50.77 1.91 7.90
N VAL A 582 51.36 2.16 6.72
CA VAL A 582 50.99 3.27 5.85
C VAL A 582 49.64 3.01 5.17
N GLU A 583 49.39 1.79 4.70
CA GLU A 583 48.09 1.42 4.11
C GLU A 583 46.95 1.44 5.14
N MET A 584 47.20 0.94 6.36
CA MET A 584 46.26 1.04 7.48
C MET A 584 45.90 2.50 7.76
N ALA A 585 46.90 3.36 7.95
CA ALA A 585 46.69 4.79 8.20
C ALA A 585 45.94 5.47 7.05
N ARG A 586 46.26 5.13 5.79
CA ARG A 586 45.57 5.66 4.61
C ARG A 586 44.10 5.23 4.55
N LYS A 587 43.80 3.95 4.79
CA LYS A 587 42.42 3.46 4.83
C LYS A 587 41.63 4.08 5.99
N GLN A 588 42.24 4.25 7.17
CA GLN A 588 41.61 4.92 8.32
C GLN A 588 41.28 6.39 8.02
N VAL A 589 42.22 7.13 7.43
CA VAL A 589 42.00 8.53 7.01
C VAL A 589 40.88 8.61 5.98
N ARG A 590 40.87 7.73 4.97
CA ARG A 590 39.79 7.68 3.95
C ARG A 590 38.43 7.36 4.54
N ALA A 591 38.34 6.36 5.42
CA ALA A 591 37.11 6.00 6.11
C ALA A 591 36.57 7.17 6.94
N GLN A 592 37.46 7.87 7.65
CA GLN A 592 37.10 9.06 8.42
C GLN A 592 36.66 10.22 7.52
N MET A 593 37.34 10.45 6.39
CA MET A 593 36.98 11.48 5.41
C MET A 593 35.62 11.22 4.78
N ALA A 594 35.35 9.98 4.37
CA ALA A 594 34.06 9.58 3.81
C ALA A 594 32.91 9.88 4.78
N TYR A 595 33.06 9.49 6.04
CA TYR A 595 32.05 9.74 7.07
C TYR A 595 31.85 11.23 7.39
N LEU A 596 32.93 12.00 7.55
CA LEU A 596 32.80 13.45 7.77
C LEU A 596 32.17 14.15 6.55
N SER A 597 32.44 13.66 5.34
CA SER A 597 31.80 14.20 4.13
C SER A 597 30.30 13.88 4.12
N ALA A 598 29.92 12.65 4.51
CA ALA A 598 28.52 12.26 4.66
C ALA A 598 27.78 13.03 5.78
N LEU A 599 28.47 13.36 6.88
CA LEU A 599 27.94 14.27 7.90
C LEU A 599 27.75 15.68 7.35
N GLY A 600 28.69 16.19 6.54
CA GLY A 600 28.52 17.47 5.83
C GLY A 600 27.26 17.49 4.95
N ALA A 601 27.01 16.43 4.19
CA ALA A 601 25.78 16.28 3.40
C ALA A 601 24.53 16.20 4.30
N ALA A 602 24.59 15.48 5.42
CA ALA A 602 23.49 15.43 6.39
C ALA A 602 23.18 16.81 7.01
N MET A 603 24.21 17.64 7.23
CA MET A 603 24.04 19.02 7.70
C MET A 603 23.33 19.89 6.66
N ASP A 604 23.63 19.73 5.37
CA ASP A 604 22.96 20.47 4.30
C ASP A 604 21.48 20.09 4.17
N ILE A 605 21.17 18.80 4.24
CA ILE A 605 19.80 18.29 4.25
C ILE A 605 19.03 18.86 5.45
N PHE A 606 19.64 18.80 6.64
CA PHE A 606 19.01 19.31 7.85
C PHE A 606 18.84 20.83 7.86
N ASP A 607 19.78 21.62 7.31
CA ASP A 607 19.63 23.07 7.12
C ASP A 607 18.42 23.39 6.25
N GLY A 608 18.25 22.67 5.14
CA GLY A 608 17.09 22.79 4.26
C GLY A 608 15.77 22.39 4.93
N MET A 609 15.78 21.37 5.79
CA MET A 609 14.59 20.99 6.58
C MET A 609 14.23 22.07 7.61
N LEU A 610 15.22 22.64 8.31
CA LEU A 610 15.01 23.74 9.25
C LEU A 610 14.45 24.97 8.54
N GLU A 611 14.98 25.32 7.37
CA GLU A 611 14.47 26.42 6.55
C GLU A 611 12.99 26.27 6.22
N ARG A 612 12.57 25.09 5.76
CA ARG A 612 11.15 24.80 5.47
C ARG A 612 10.29 24.87 6.73
N SER A 613 10.76 24.33 7.85
CA SER A 613 10.05 24.40 9.13
C SER A 613 9.89 25.85 9.61
N ILE A 614 10.92 26.68 9.47
CA ILE A 614 10.87 28.13 9.77
C ILE A 614 9.85 28.82 8.86
N ALA A 615 9.85 28.53 7.56
CA ALA A 615 8.90 29.10 6.61
C ALA A 615 7.43 28.78 6.96
N ARG A 616 7.15 27.60 7.53
CA ARG A 616 5.79 27.22 7.98
C ARG A 616 5.21 28.11 9.07
N PHE A 617 6.04 28.81 9.86
CA PHE A 617 5.55 29.79 10.82
C PHE A 617 4.99 31.06 10.15
N GLN A 618 5.41 31.36 8.91
CA GLN A 618 4.99 32.55 8.15
C GLN A 618 3.81 32.25 7.22
N SER A 619 3.83 31.12 6.52
CA SER A 619 2.76 30.68 5.63
C SER A 619 2.58 29.16 5.70
N PRO A 620 1.43 28.67 6.19
CA PRO A 620 1.16 27.23 6.30
C PRO A 620 1.19 26.48 4.96
N ALA A 621 0.89 27.16 3.84
CA ALA A 621 0.69 26.54 2.54
C ALA A 621 1.95 26.47 1.64
N SER A 622 2.99 27.28 1.91
CA SER A 622 4.08 27.49 0.94
C SER A 622 5.29 26.55 1.06
N ALA A 623 5.25 25.52 1.92
CA ALA A 623 6.45 24.74 2.31
C ALA A 623 6.41 23.24 1.95
N MET A 624 5.45 22.80 1.13
CA MET A 624 5.13 21.38 0.93
C MET A 624 5.81 20.71 -0.27
N ALA A 625 6.89 21.28 -0.81
CA ALA A 625 7.71 20.59 -1.80
C ALA A 625 8.44 19.39 -1.15
N PRO A 626 8.61 18.26 -1.87
CA PRO A 626 9.26 17.07 -1.34
C PRO A 626 10.69 17.35 -0.83
N ILE A 627 11.11 16.62 0.19
CA ILE A 627 12.46 16.70 0.77
C ILE A 627 13.42 16.08 -0.25
N PRO A 628 14.41 16.84 -0.77
CA PRO A 628 15.44 16.23 -1.61
C PRO A 628 16.19 15.19 -0.77
N THR A 629 16.14 13.93 -1.18
CA THR A 629 16.88 12.85 -0.51
C THR A 629 18.38 12.95 -0.80
N LYS A 630 19.24 12.27 -0.01
CA LYS A 630 20.68 12.14 -0.32
C LYS A 630 20.96 11.73 -1.77
N ALA A 631 20.10 10.88 -2.33
CA ALA A 631 20.19 10.44 -3.72
C ALA A 631 19.71 11.52 -4.72
N ALA A 632 18.70 12.32 -4.36
CA ALA A 632 18.29 13.49 -5.13
C ALA A 632 19.37 14.59 -5.18
N THR A 633 20.20 14.74 -4.14
CA THR A 633 21.35 15.68 -4.19
C THR A 633 22.50 15.20 -5.08
N ALA A 634 22.62 13.89 -5.34
CA ALA A 634 23.52 13.36 -6.37
C ALA A 634 22.90 13.43 -7.77
N ALA A 635 21.57 13.41 -7.85
CA ALA A 635 20.76 13.59 -9.06
C ALA A 635 20.25 15.04 -9.22
N GLN A 636 20.99 16.04 -8.73
CA GLN A 636 20.78 17.45 -9.07
C GLN A 636 21.17 17.79 -10.52
N ASP A 637 21.23 16.79 -11.40
CA ASP A 637 20.95 17.01 -12.82
C ASP A 637 19.43 17.00 -12.97
N HIS A 638 18.86 18.20 -13.21
CA HIS A 638 17.51 18.34 -13.74
C HIS A 638 17.36 17.40 -14.93
N THR A 639 16.81 16.20 -14.73
CA THR A 639 16.64 15.25 -15.82
C THR A 639 15.59 15.86 -16.74
N ILE A 640 16.05 16.49 -17.81
CA ILE A 640 15.20 17.15 -18.78
C ILE A 640 14.66 16.06 -19.69
N ILE A 641 13.35 15.79 -19.62
CA ILE A 641 12.72 14.68 -20.36
C ILE A 641 12.06 15.18 -21.66
N ASP A 642 11.87 14.28 -22.62
CA ASP A 642 11.02 14.57 -23.78
C ASP A 642 9.56 14.20 -23.47
N ALA A 643 8.62 14.95 -24.02
CA ALA A 643 7.21 14.58 -24.04
C ALA A 643 6.81 14.17 -25.46
N TYR A 644 6.04 13.09 -25.59
CA TYR A 644 5.49 12.61 -26.86
C TYR A 644 3.97 12.72 -26.81
N ILE A 645 3.39 13.57 -27.66
CA ILE A 645 1.94 13.69 -27.80
C ILE A 645 1.49 12.89 -29.01
N GLU A 646 0.75 11.80 -28.79
CA GLU A 646 0.13 11.06 -29.88
C GLU A 646 -1.02 11.89 -30.46
N ILE A 647 -1.04 12.11 -31.78
CA ILE A 647 -2.13 12.83 -32.44
C ILE A 647 -3.04 11.83 -33.14
N PRO A 648 -4.37 11.94 -32.93
CA PRO A 648 -5.35 11.17 -33.68
C PRO A 648 -5.16 11.21 -35.20
N GLU A 649 -5.42 10.08 -35.86
CA GLU A 649 -5.55 10.03 -37.32
C GLU A 649 -6.64 11.00 -37.84
N ALA A 650 -6.61 11.33 -39.13
CA ALA A 650 -7.50 12.31 -39.76
C ALA A 650 -9.00 12.06 -39.50
N GLY A 651 -9.81 13.12 -39.51
CA GLY A 651 -11.28 13.06 -39.32
C GLY A 651 -11.78 13.70 -38.01
N GLU A 652 -12.98 13.32 -37.56
CA GLU A 652 -13.68 13.96 -36.42
C GLU A 652 -12.89 13.94 -35.10
N MET A 653 -12.06 12.92 -34.88
CA MET A 653 -11.22 12.81 -33.68
C MET A 653 -10.17 13.92 -33.65
N ARG A 654 -9.55 14.17 -34.81
CA ARG A 654 -8.57 15.22 -35.01
C ARG A 654 -9.20 16.61 -34.88
N ASP A 655 -10.40 16.82 -35.41
CA ASP A 655 -11.16 18.07 -35.26
C ASP A 655 -11.51 18.37 -33.81
N ALA A 656 -11.82 17.34 -33.01
CA ALA A 656 -12.10 17.51 -31.58
C ALA A 656 -10.85 17.83 -30.76
N PHE A 657 -9.69 17.34 -31.20
CA PHE A 657 -8.40 17.58 -30.54
C PHE A 657 -7.82 18.97 -30.84
N ILE A 658 -8.06 19.50 -32.05
CA ILE A 658 -7.56 20.80 -32.49
C ILE A 658 -8.56 21.93 -32.21
N GLY A 659 -9.86 21.68 -32.42
CA GLY A 659 -11.08 22.46 -32.13
C GLY A 659 -11.01 23.93 -31.67
N ASN A 660 -11.94 24.33 -30.78
CA ASN A 660 -12.15 25.71 -30.34
C ASN A 660 -10.88 26.28 -29.66
N GLU A 661 -10.43 27.47 -30.10
CA GLU A 661 -9.20 28.11 -29.62
C GLU A 661 -9.10 28.26 -28.10
N SER A 662 -10.21 28.42 -27.38
CA SER A 662 -10.22 28.62 -25.92
C SER A 662 -10.12 27.33 -25.10
N TYR A 663 -10.47 26.16 -25.67
CA TYR A 663 -10.61 24.89 -24.93
C TYR A 663 -10.08 23.67 -25.70
N SER A 664 -9.17 23.89 -26.67
CA SER A 664 -8.54 22.83 -27.47
C SER A 664 -7.66 21.92 -26.59
N PRO A 665 -7.93 20.60 -26.50
CA PRO A 665 -7.12 19.66 -25.72
C PRO A 665 -5.63 19.70 -26.09
N LEU A 666 -5.32 19.80 -27.39
CA LEU A 666 -3.94 19.91 -27.86
C LEU A 666 -3.27 21.20 -27.35
N ARG A 667 -3.97 22.34 -27.39
CA ARG A 667 -3.44 23.61 -26.87
C ARG A 667 -3.16 23.53 -25.37
N LEU A 668 -4.10 23.00 -24.59
CA LEU A 668 -3.96 22.83 -23.15
C LEU A 668 -2.78 21.90 -22.81
N ALA A 669 -2.65 20.79 -23.53
CA ALA A 669 -1.54 19.86 -23.34
C ALA A 669 -0.19 20.47 -23.70
N LEU A 670 -0.10 21.18 -24.83
CA LEU A 670 1.13 21.87 -25.22
C LEU A 670 1.54 22.92 -24.19
N ASN A 671 0.62 23.77 -23.73
CA ASN A 671 0.90 24.77 -22.69
C ASN A 671 1.38 24.11 -21.39
N ALA A 672 0.66 23.08 -20.91
CA ALA A 672 0.99 22.39 -19.67
C ALA A 672 2.40 21.78 -19.69
N LEU A 673 2.81 21.21 -20.83
CA LEU A 673 4.15 20.66 -21.01
C LEU A 673 5.22 21.74 -21.15
N LEU A 674 4.95 22.79 -21.94
CA LEU A 674 5.90 23.86 -22.22
C LEU A 674 6.18 24.73 -20.99
N ASP A 675 5.23 24.89 -20.08
CA ASP A 675 5.44 25.67 -18.85
C ASP A 675 6.20 24.89 -17.76
N HIS A 676 6.34 23.58 -17.91
CA HIS A 676 7.03 22.75 -16.94
C HIS A 676 8.57 22.76 -17.16
N PRO A 677 9.41 23.18 -16.19
CA PRO A 677 10.84 23.43 -16.39
C PRO A 677 11.67 22.16 -16.67
N ARG A 678 11.16 20.98 -16.31
CA ARG A 678 11.78 19.66 -16.61
C ARG A 678 11.47 19.12 -18.02
N ILE A 679 10.68 19.80 -18.85
CA ILE A 679 10.37 19.36 -20.22
C ILE A 679 11.35 19.98 -21.22
N ARG A 680 12.09 19.10 -21.92
CA ARG A 680 13.15 19.46 -22.88
C ARG A 680 12.57 19.84 -24.23
N SER A 681 11.76 18.93 -24.76
CA SER A 681 11.13 19.05 -26.06
C SER A 681 9.78 18.34 -26.05
N VAL A 682 8.87 18.82 -26.89
CA VAL A 682 7.56 18.19 -27.10
C VAL A 682 7.53 17.68 -28.53
N ILE A 683 7.50 16.37 -28.68
CA ILE A 683 7.48 15.66 -29.96
C ILE A 683 6.03 15.47 -30.37
N VAL A 684 5.72 15.90 -31.60
CA VAL A 684 4.38 15.90 -32.15
C VAL A 684 4.41 15.25 -33.53
N PRO A 685 3.88 14.01 -33.69
CA PRO A 685 3.72 13.38 -35.00
C PRO A 685 2.65 14.13 -35.82
N TRP A 686 3.06 14.84 -36.88
CA TRP A 686 2.18 15.72 -37.66
C TRP A 686 2.64 15.83 -39.12
N GLN A 687 1.69 15.75 -40.07
CA GLN A 687 1.98 15.74 -41.51
C GLN A 687 1.11 16.68 -42.35
N ASP A 688 0.40 17.63 -41.74
CA ASP A 688 -0.71 18.35 -42.39
C ASP A 688 -0.44 19.87 -42.53
N SER A 689 -1.22 20.51 -43.41
CA SER A 689 -1.11 21.93 -43.77
C SER A 689 -1.63 22.91 -42.72
N LEU A 690 -2.38 22.44 -41.71
CA LEU A 690 -2.88 23.25 -40.61
C LEU A 690 -1.77 23.57 -39.58
N PRO A 691 -1.62 24.84 -39.13
CA PRO A 691 -0.64 25.20 -38.12
C PRO A 691 -1.02 24.63 -36.74
N LEU A 692 -0.01 24.28 -35.95
CA LEU A 692 -0.20 23.95 -34.53
C LEU A 692 -0.75 25.15 -33.76
N PRO A 693 -1.59 24.93 -32.71
CA PRO A 693 -2.22 26.02 -31.96
C PRO A 693 -1.24 26.81 -31.07
N VAL A 694 -0.02 26.29 -30.87
CA VAL A 694 1.06 26.93 -30.10
C VAL A 694 2.35 26.85 -30.91
N THR A 695 3.10 27.94 -30.95
CA THR A 695 4.41 28.04 -31.58
C THR A 695 5.50 28.25 -30.52
N ASP A 696 6.30 27.22 -30.27
CA ASP A 696 7.46 27.23 -29.36
C ASP A 696 8.60 26.43 -30.01
N ARG A 697 9.85 26.87 -29.85
CA ARG A 697 11.04 26.22 -30.44
C ARG A 697 11.31 24.82 -29.86
N ARG A 698 10.75 24.50 -28.70
CA ARG A 698 10.83 23.18 -28.07
C ARG A 698 9.86 22.17 -28.68
N ILE A 699 8.90 22.62 -29.49
CA ILE A 699 8.00 21.73 -30.23
C ILE A 699 8.75 21.19 -31.45
N ARG A 700 8.82 19.86 -31.56
CA ARG A 700 9.40 19.15 -32.70
C ARG A 700 8.32 18.38 -33.43
N VAL A 701 8.05 18.80 -34.66
CA VAL A 701 7.15 18.08 -35.56
C VAL A 701 7.91 16.96 -36.25
N VAL A 702 7.43 15.73 -36.12
CA VAL A 702 7.95 14.55 -36.81
C VAL A 702 6.86 13.98 -37.73
N PRO A 703 7.18 13.32 -38.86
CA PRO A 703 6.16 12.62 -39.63
C PRO A 703 5.55 11.49 -38.80
N PRO A 704 4.24 11.21 -38.90
CA PRO A 704 3.63 10.02 -38.33
C PRO A 704 4.38 8.75 -38.78
N SER A 705 4.69 7.85 -37.85
CA SER A 705 5.44 6.63 -38.17
C SER A 705 4.57 5.66 -38.99
N ALA A 706 5.17 5.03 -40.00
CA ALA A 706 4.55 3.97 -40.80
C ALA A 706 4.75 2.56 -40.19
N MET A 707 5.41 2.46 -39.03
CA MET A 707 5.75 1.18 -38.41
C MET A 707 4.50 0.47 -37.89
N PRO A 708 4.23 -0.79 -38.28
CA PRO A 708 3.11 -1.54 -37.76
C PRO A 708 3.28 -1.80 -36.26
N ASP A 709 2.19 -1.63 -35.52
CA ASP A 709 2.15 -1.82 -34.07
C ASP A 709 2.06 -3.31 -33.69
N SER A 710 2.19 -3.61 -32.39
CA SER A 710 1.99 -4.95 -31.85
C SER A 710 0.55 -5.44 -32.12
N PRO A 711 0.35 -6.69 -32.56
CA PRO A 711 -0.98 -7.27 -32.77
C PRO A 711 -1.83 -7.26 -31.48
N TYR A 712 -1.19 -7.27 -30.32
CA TYR A 712 -1.86 -7.24 -29.02
C TYR A 712 -2.47 -5.88 -28.64
N ARG A 713 -2.10 -4.78 -29.32
CA ARG A 713 -2.75 -3.47 -29.11
C ARG A 713 -4.25 -3.53 -29.42
N SER A 714 -4.64 -4.28 -30.44
CA SER A 714 -6.05 -4.51 -30.78
C SER A 714 -6.80 -5.26 -29.67
N ALA A 715 -6.17 -6.27 -29.07
CA ALA A 715 -6.71 -6.98 -27.92
C ALA A 715 -6.84 -6.06 -26.70
N ALA A 716 -5.83 -5.22 -26.45
CA ALA A 716 -5.85 -4.23 -25.38
C ALA A 716 -6.99 -3.22 -25.52
N HIS A 717 -7.24 -2.71 -26.73
CA HIS A 717 -8.38 -1.83 -27.01
C HIS A 717 -9.72 -2.52 -26.74
N SER A 718 -9.84 -3.79 -27.15
CA SER A 718 -11.07 -4.59 -27.00
C SER A 718 -11.37 -4.85 -25.51
N ILE A 719 -10.35 -5.26 -24.75
CA ILE A 719 -10.43 -5.50 -23.30
C ILE A 719 -10.73 -4.20 -22.55
N ARG A 720 -10.11 -3.08 -22.93
CA ARG A 720 -10.34 -1.76 -22.31
C ARG A 720 -11.71 -1.17 -22.63
N ALA A 721 -12.32 -1.51 -23.77
CA ALA A 721 -13.66 -1.01 -24.14
C ALA A 721 -14.73 -1.29 -23.06
N TRP A 722 -14.56 -2.39 -22.31
CA TRP A 722 -15.46 -2.79 -21.23
C TRP A 722 -15.29 -2.04 -19.91
N ASN A 723 -14.30 -1.14 -19.81
CA ASN A 723 -14.08 -0.25 -18.67
C ASN A 723 -14.01 1.21 -19.16
N HIS A 724 -15.18 1.83 -19.31
CA HIS A 724 -15.33 3.24 -19.72
C HIS A 724 -15.51 4.22 -18.54
N THR A 725 -15.64 3.68 -17.32
CA THR A 725 -15.91 4.46 -16.09
C THR A 725 -14.70 4.64 -15.18
N GLY A 726 -13.62 3.87 -15.35
CA GLY A 726 -12.61 3.70 -14.30
C GLY A 726 -11.18 4.16 -14.58
N THR A 727 -10.49 4.36 -13.46
CA THR A 727 -9.22 5.08 -13.30
C THR A 727 -7.96 4.23 -13.41
N LEU A 728 -8.08 2.92 -13.21
CA LEU A 728 -7.09 1.87 -13.48
C LEU A 728 -7.82 0.52 -13.56
N HIS A 729 -7.27 -0.38 -14.37
CA HIS A 729 -7.66 -1.80 -14.47
C HIS A 729 -9.01 -2.06 -15.16
N GLY A 730 -8.99 -2.11 -16.49
CA GLY A 730 -9.96 -2.93 -17.22
C GLY A 730 -9.75 -4.41 -16.93
N LEU A 731 -10.44 -5.27 -17.68
CA LEU A 731 -10.20 -6.72 -17.69
C LEU A 731 -8.69 -7.02 -17.77
N GLN A 732 -8.21 -8.00 -17.00
CA GLN A 732 -6.79 -8.37 -16.90
C GLN A 732 -5.86 -7.26 -16.42
N MET A 733 -6.37 -6.32 -15.62
CA MET A 733 -5.60 -5.15 -15.18
C MET A 733 -5.13 -4.27 -16.35
N SER A 734 -5.83 -4.35 -17.49
CA SER A 734 -5.52 -3.52 -18.65
C SER A 734 -5.56 -2.04 -18.28
N SER A 735 -4.44 -1.35 -18.45
CA SER A 735 -4.31 0.08 -18.22
C SER A 735 -4.32 0.83 -19.54
N ASP A 736 -4.54 2.14 -19.46
CA ASP A 736 -4.47 3.03 -20.62
C ASP A 736 -3.08 3.02 -21.27
N VAL A 737 -2.03 2.80 -20.48
CA VAL A 737 -0.65 2.54 -20.92
C VAL A 737 -0.60 1.47 -22.01
N ALA A 738 -1.43 0.42 -21.93
CA ALA A 738 -1.46 -0.66 -22.90
C ALA A 738 -2.24 -0.36 -24.18
N THR A 739 -2.91 0.79 -24.26
CA THR A 739 -3.75 1.15 -25.40
C THR A 739 -3.19 2.29 -26.26
N TYR A 740 -2.14 2.98 -25.81
CA TYR A 740 -1.60 4.17 -26.47
C TYR A 740 -0.08 4.12 -26.64
N GLY A 741 0.39 4.86 -27.64
CA GLY A 741 1.81 4.93 -27.97
C GLY A 741 2.30 3.67 -28.69
N ASN A 742 2.57 3.81 -29.99
CA ASN A 742 3.36 2.82 -30.69
C ASN A 742 4.79 2.90 -30.12
N ALA A 743 5.17 1.95 -29.25
CA ALA A 743 6.45 1.97 -28.54
C ALA A 743 7.65 2.06 -29.51
N ARG A 744 7.55 1.45 -30.70
CA ARG A 744 8.56 1.57 -31.77
C ARG A 744 8.62 3.00 -32.31
N ALA A 745 7.46 3.58 -32.64
CA ALA A 745 7.38 4.95 -33.14
C ALA A 745 7.86 5.99 -32.12
N ILE A 746 7.57 5.78 -30.83
CA ILE A 746 8.06 6.63 -29.75
C ILE A 746 9.58 6.58 -29.72
N LEU A 747 10.19 5.40 -29.60
CA LEU A 747 11.65 5.23 -29.55
C LEU A 747 12.35 5.86 -30.76
N GLU A 748 11.82 5.68 -31.98
CA GLU A 748 12.38 6.25 -33.21
C GLU A 748 12.28 7.79 -33.26
N SER A 749 11.32 8.39 -32.57
CA SER A 749 11.08 9.83 -32.58
C SER A 749 11.90 10.60 -31.53
N LEU A 750 12.55 9.91 -30.57
CA LEU A 750 13.26 10.53 -29.46
C LEU A 750 14.60 11.18 -29.90
N VAL A 751 15.03 12.20 -29.13
CA VAL A 751 16.19 13.04 -29.48
C VAL A 751 17.47 12.62 -28.73
N ALA A 752 18.54 12.28 -29.44
CA ALA A 752 19.84 11.92 -28.84
C ALA A 752 20.68 13.15 -28.41
N PRO A 753 21.50 13.06 -27.33
CA PRO A 753 21.57 11.97 -26.37
C PRO A 753 20.27 11.90 -25.54
N LEU A 754 19.75 10.68 -25.44
CA LEU A 754 18.39 10.40 -24.99
C LEU A 754 18.29 10.58 -23.47
N PRO A 755 17.27 11.28 -22.95
CA PRO A 755 16.94 11.20 -21.53
C PRO A 755 16.58 9.76 -21.17
N GLY A 756 16.77 9.39 -19.90
CA GLY A 756 16.36 8.07 -19.42
C GLY A 756 14.85 7.82 -19.49
N TYR A 757 14.04 8.84 -19.80
CA TYR A 757 12.58 8.84 -19.67
C TYR A 757 11.87 9.68 -20.75
N VAL A 758 10.66 9.25 -21.11
CA VAL A 758 9.72 9.99 -21.98
C VAL A 758 8.33 10.06 -21.33
N LEU A 759 7.74 11.25 -21.33
CA LEU A 759 6.35 11.44 -20.93
C LEU A 759 5.44 11.19 -22.14
N VAL A 760 4.64 10.15 -22.09
CA VAL A 760 3.71 9.77 -23.14
C VAL A 760 2.32 10.36 -22.84
N VAL A 761 1.84 11.20 -23.75
CA VAL A 761 0.54 11.85 -23.70
C VAL A 761 -0.37 11.25 -24.79
N PRO A 762 -1.40 10.47 -24.40
CA PRO A 762 -2.33 9.86 -25.35
C PRO A 762 -3.13 10.88 -26.17
N GLY A 763 -3.40 10.56 -27.45
CA GLY A 763 -4.26 11.39 -28.31
C GLY A 763 -5.74 11.41 -27.92
N SER A 764 -6.14 10.51 -27.02
CA SER A 764 -7.47 10.53 -26.39
C SER A 764 -7.55 11.46 -25.17
N MET A 765 -6.46 12.14 -24.78
CA MET A 765 -6.43 12.99 -23.59
C MET A 765 -7.14 14.33 -23.84
N GLY A 766 -8.20 14.59 -23.07
CA GLY A 766 -9.00 15.81 -23.18
C GLY A 766 -8.46 16.98 -22.36
N PHE A 767 -7.84 16.70 -21.20
CA PHE A 767 -7.39 17.74 -20.26
C PHE A 767 -6.10 17.32 -19.55
N LEU A 768 -4.95 17.67 -20.13
CA LEU A 768 -3.66 17.58 -19.45
C LEU A 768 -3.41 18.85 -18.63
N THR A 769 -2.91 18.72 -17.41
CA THR A 769 -2.61 19.86 -16.53
C THR A 769 -1.17 19.84 -16.01
N PRO A 770 -0.57 20.99 -15.66
CA PRO A 770 0.79 21.02 -15.10
C PRO A 770 0.93 20.21 -13.81
N GLU A 771 -0.11 20.13 -12.99
CA GLU A 771 -0.07 19.47 -11.68
C GLU A 771 0.16 17.96 -11.78
N ILE A 772 -0.47 17.28 -12.75
CA ILE A 772 -0.27 15.84 -12.95
C ILE A 772 1.11 15.53 -13.55
N VAL A 773 1.61 16.40 -14.44
CA VAL A 773 2.97 16.28 -14.98
C VAL A 773 3.99 16.41 -13.87
N GLY A 774 3.83 17.41 -12.99
CA GLY A 774 4.69 17.59 -11.82
C GLY A 774 4.69 16.36 -10.90
N SER A 775 3.49 15.84 -10.59
CA SER A 775 3.32 14.70 -9.68
C SER A 775 3.98 13.41 -10.20
N LEU A 776 3.93 13.14 -11.51
CA LEU A 776 4.60 11.99 -12.12
C LEU A 776 6.11 12.10 -12.06
N LEU A 777 6.64 13.30 -12.33
CA LEU A 777 8.07 13.56 -12.30
C LEU A 777 8.62 13.57 -10.87
N ASP A 778 7.81 13.99 -9.91
CA ASP A 778 8.16 13.95 -8.49
C ASP A 778 8.21 12.50 -7.99
N ALA A 779 7.21 11.67 -8.31
CA ALA A 779 7.23 10.24 -8.01
C ALA A 779 8.44 9.51 -8.62
N ALA A 780 8.79 9.85 -9.87
CA ALA A 780 10.01 9.33 -10.50
C ALA A 780 11.29 9.87 -9.84
N SER A 781 11.28 11.10 -9.35
CA SER A 781 12.43 11.65 -8.62
C SER A 781 12.60 11.02 -7.25
N GLU A 782 11.52 10.70 -6.55
CA GLU A 782 11.51 10.04 -5.24
C GLU A 782 12.08 8.62 -5.31
N SER A 783 11.84 7.91 -6.42
CA SER A 783 12.44 6.60 -6.71
C SER A 783 13.87 6.67 -7.25
N ASN A 784 14.49 7.86 -7.31
CA ASN A 784 15.76 8.13 -8.00
C ASN A 784 15.77 7.66 -9.46
N TYR A 785 14.62 7.72 -10.12
CA TYR A 785 14.46 7.27 -11.49
C TYR A 785 14.94 5.82 -11.65
N SER A 786 14.52 4.92 -10.75
CA SER A 786 14.67 3.48 -10.97
C SER A 786 13.87 3.07 -12.23
N ALA A 787 14.40 2.14 -13.04
CA ALA A 787 13.73 1.63 -14.24
C ALA A 787 12.28 1.21 -13.94
N GLY A 788 11.33 1.64 -14.78
CA GLY A 788 9.90 1.37 -14.67
C GLY A 788 9.01 2.36 -15.43
N ILE A 789 7.70 2.15 -15.31
CA ILE A 789 6.64 3.01 -15.86
C ILE A 789 5.91 3.67 -14.69
N TYR A 790 5.82 5.00 -14.68
CA TYR A 790 5.12 5.78 -13.66
C TYR A 790 3.78 6.28 -14.20
N VAL A 791 2.72 6.09 -13.41
CA VAL A 791 1.35 6.50 -13.72
C VAL A 791 0.64 7.03 -12.47
N GLY A 792 -0.44 7.77 -12.67
CA GLY A 792 -1.40 8.12 -11.61
C GLY A 792 -2.69 7.32 -11.74
N GLU A 793 -3.52 7.33 -10.70
CA GLU A 793 -4.87 6.76 -10.75
C GLU A 793 -5.88 7.82 -11.19
N GLY A 794 -6.47 7.71 -12.38
CA GLY A 794 -7.48 8.67 -12.85
C GLY A 794 -8.16 8.23 -14.16
N PRO A 795 -9.35 8.77 -14.49
CA PRO A 795 -10.15 8.27 -15.59
C PRO A 795 -9.43 8.44 -16.92
N LEU A 796 -9.80 7.60 -17.90
CA LEU A 796 -9.24 7.63 -19.23
C LEU A 796 -9.26 9.05 -19.80
N GLY A 797 -8.11 9.54 -20.28
CA GLY A 797 -8.00 10.85 -20.92
C GLY A 797 -7.70 12.02 -19.96
N LEU A 798 -7.34 11.76 -18.70
CA LEU A 798 -6.80 12.76 -17.76
C LEU A 798 -5.36 12.50 -17.27
N ILE A 799 -4.90 11.24 -17.27
CA ILE A 799 -3.61 10.87 -16.67
C ILE A 799 -2.61 10.42 -17.75
N PRO A 800 -1.46 11.10 -17.91
CA PRO A 800 -0.39 10.65 -18.80
C PRO A 800 0.48 9.59 -18.10
N SER A 801 1.44 9.03 -18.83
CA SER A 801 2.37 8.02 -18.29
C SER A 801 3.82 8.40 -18.59
N LEU A 802 4.71 8.21 -17.62
CA LEU A 802 6.15 8.43 -17.79
C LEU A 802 6.85 7.07 -17.91
N TRP A 803 7.55 6.85 -19.02
CA TRP A 803 8.19 5.57 -19.31
C TRP A 803 9.70 5.75 -19.31
N ASP A 804 10.41 4.86 -18.63
CA ASP A 804 11.85 4.75 -18.82
C ASP A 804 12.20 4.06 -20.16
N ARG A 805 13.42 4.28 -20.60
CA ARG A 805 13.93 3.76 -21.87
C ARG A 805 14.05 2.23 -21.89
N GLU A 806 14.55 1.61 -20.82
CA GLU A 806 14.75 0.16 -20.74
C GLU A 806 13.40 -0.55 -20.89
N SER A 807 12.36 -0.07 -20.20
CA SER A 807 10.99 -0.60 -20.35
C SER A 807 10.46 -0.46 -21.77
N LEU A 808 10.68 0.69 -22.43
CA LEU A 808 10.26 0.88 -23.83
C LEU A 808 10.97 -0.07 -24.80
N GLU A 809 12.29 -0.21 -24.67
CA GLU A 809 13.10 -1.12 -25.49
C GLU A 809 12.68 -2.57 -25.27
N GLU A 810 12.36 -2.95 -24.02
CA GLU A 810 11.89 -4.28 -23.66
C GLU A 810 10.53 -4.63 -24.27
N VAL A 811 9.56 -3.71 -24.23
CA VAL A 811 8.25 -3.87 -24.88
C VAL A 811 8.42 -4.13 -26.38
N VAL A 812 9.30 -3.38 -27.02
CA VAL A 812 9.59 -3.53 -28.46
C VAL A 812 10.29 -4.85 -28.76
N ALA A 813 11.27 -5.24 -27.96
CA ALA A 813 12.08 -6.45 -28.17
C ALA A 813 11.26 -7.73 -28.01
N ASN A 814 10.37 -7.79 -27.03
CA ASN A 814 9.60 -8.99 -26.71
C ASN A 814 8.22 -9.04 -27.38
N ASN A 815 7.84 -7.99 -28.13
CA ASN A 815 6.51 -7.83 -28.72
C ASN A 815 5.38 -8.07 -27.69
N LEU A 816 5.61 -7.63 -26.45
CA LEU A 816 4.64 -7.76 -25.37
C LEU A 816 3.60 -6.65 -25.51
N PRO A 817 2.29 -6.92 -25.33
CA PRO A 817 1.41 -5.84 -24.92
C PRO A 817 1.93 -5.30 -23.60
N ALA A 818 1.81 -3.99 -23.36
CA ALA A 818 2.17 -3.44 -22.05
C ALA A 818 1.39 -4.11 -20.89
N GLN A 819 0.24 -4.75 -21.20
CA GLN A 819 -0.51 -5.64 -20.30
C GLN A 819 0.29 -6.86 -19.80
N LEU A 820 1.16 -7.45 -20.62
CA LEU A 820 1.96 -8.60 -20.22
C LEU A 820 3.21 -8.20 -19.41
N ILE A 821 3.60 -6.92 -19.35
CA ILE A 821 4.59 -6.44 -18.38
C ILE A 821 4.12 -6.76 -16.94
N PHE A 822 2.82 -6.59 -16.66
CA PHE A 822 2.21 -6.97 -15.37
C PHE A 822 2.27 -8.47 -15.08
N TYR A 823 2.26 -9.32 -16.11
CA TYR A 823 2.21 -10.78 -15.98
C TYR A 823 3.59 -11.45 -15.98
N HIS A 824 4.55 -10.93 -16.75
CA HIS A 824 5.80 -11.65 -17.06
C HIS A 824 6.98 -11.28 -16.18
N GLN A 825 7.05 -10.05 -15.63
CA GLN A 825 8.23 -9.62 -14.88
C GLN A 825 7.82 -8.91 -13.61
N SER A 826 8.23 -9.52 -12.49
CA SER A 826 8.18 -9.03 -11.12
C SER A 826 7.23 -7.85 -10.86
N LYS A 827 6.19 -8.10 -10.05
CA LYS A 827 5.32 -7.06 -9.47
C LYS A 827 6.09 -5.85 -8.91
N GLU A 828 7.39 -5.94 -8.68
CA GLU A 828 8.29 -4.89 -8.21
C GLU A 828 8.73 -3.84 -9.27
N ARG A 829 8.63 -4.10 -10.59
CA ARG A 829 9.13 -3.18 -11.66
C ARG A 829 8.09 -2.20 -12.21
N PHE A 830 6.85 -2.63 -12.40
CA PHE A 830 5.78 -1.78 -12.97
C PHE A 830 5.06 -0.96 -11.89
N TRP A 831 4.84 -1.57 -10.73
CA TRP A 831 4.46 -0.84 -9.55
C TRP A 831 5.75 -0.20 -9.04
N GLY A 832 6.17 0.91 -9.66
CA GLY A 832 7.02 1.86 -8.96
C GLY A 832 6.47 1.96 -7.54
N LYS A 833 7.35 1.94 -6.53
CA LYS A 833 6.92 1.85 -5.12
C LYS A 833 5.87 2.91 -4.75
N GLU A 834 5.69 3.95 -5.57
CA GLU A 834 4.77 5.06 -5.41
C GLU A 834 4.05 5.38 -6.75
N PHE A 835 2.71 5.34 -6.75
CA PHE A 835 1.90 5.96 -7.80
C PHE A 835 2.06 7.48 -7.72
N ALA A 836 1.97 8.16 -8.88
CA ALA A 836 1.87 9.61 -8.86
C ALA A 836 0.64 10.05 -8.07
N TYR A 837 0.81 11.10 -7.25
CA TYR A 837 -0.31 11.66 -6.51
C TYR A 837 -1.37 12.17 -7.48
N VAL A 838 -2.61 11.75 -7.23
CA VAL A 838 -3.79 12.24 -7.94
C VAL A 838 -4.85 12.63 -6.91
N PRO A 839 -5.44 13.83 -7.00
CA PRO A 839 -6.50 14.26 -6.07
C PRO A 839 -7.65 13.25 -6.01
N SER A 840 -8.22 12.99 -4.82
CA SER A 840 -9.32 12.03 -4.67
C SER A 840 -10.53 12.35 -5.58
N ALA A 841 -10.82 13.63 -5.85
CA ALA A 841 -11.90 14.02 -6.78
C ALA A 841 -11.68 13.46 -8.21
N VAL A 842 -10.42 13.37 -8.65
CA VAL A 842 -10.04 12.81 -9.94
C VAL A 842 -10.13 11.29 -9.90
N LYS A 843 -9.65 10.65 -8.82
CA LYS A 843 -9.81 9.20 -8.60
C LYS A 843 -11.28 8.77 -8.58
N GLN A 844 -12.15 9.61 -8.03
CA GLN A 844 -13.59 9.36 -7.92
C GLN A 844 -14.37 9.73 -9.19
N CYS A 845 -13.72 10.33 -10.19
CA CYS A 845 -14.39 10.72 -11.42
C CYS A 845 -14.72 9.48 -12.27
N ARG A 846 -16.02 9.18 -12.40
CA ARG A 846 -16.55 7.95 -12.99
C ARG A 846 -16.69 7.95 -14.51
N ARG A 847 -16.15 8.95 -15.22
CA ARG A 847 -16.21 9.02 -16.69
C ARG A 847 -14.87 9.36 -17.30
N GLY A 848 -14.50 8.58 -18.32
CA GLY A 848 -13.41 8.91 -19.21
C GLY A 848 -13.74 10.08 -20.14
N PHE A 849 -12.68 10.74 -20.60
CA PHE A 849 -12.66 11.81 -21.59
C PHE A 849 -12.09 11.28 -22.93
N ASP A 850 -12.43 10.04 -23.30
CA ASP A 850 -11.91 9.36 -24.50
C ASP A 850 -12.36 10.02 -25.80
N LEU A 851 -11.54 10.89 -26.36
CA LEU A 851 -11.91 11.63 -27.58
C LEU A 851 -12.10 10.75 -28.83
N ARG A 852 -11.81 9.45 -28.79
CA ARG A 852 -12.05 8.51 -29.91
C ARG A 852 -13.53 8.27 -30.16
N ALA A 853 -14.36 8.35 -29.12
CA ALA A 853 -15.79 8.11 -29.18
C ALA A 853 -16.58 9.42 -29.29
N ARG A 854 -17.52 9.51 -30.24
CA ARG A 854 -18.41 10.67 -30.43
C ARG A 854 -19.15 11.05 -29.15
N ARG A 855 -19.67 10.03 -28.45
CA ARG A 855 -20.34 10.18 -27.15
C ARG A 855 -19.43 10.90 -26.14
N ASP A 856 -18.18 10.45 -26.01
CA ASP A 856 -17.23 11.00 -25.04
C ASP A 856 -16.71 12.38 -25.44
N ARG A 857 -16.58 12.66 -26.75
CA ARG A 857 -16.32 14.02 -27.28
C ARG A 857 -17.43 15.00 -26.90
N GLU A 858 -18.69 14.61 -27.01
CA GLU A 858 -19.83 15.45 -26.61
C GLU A 858 -19.82 15.73 -25.10
N PHE A 859 -19.48 14.73 -24.28
CA PHE A 859 -19.32 14.91 -22.83
C PHE A 859 -18.14 15.83 -22.47
N ALA A 860 -16.97 15.62 -23.09
CA ALA A 860 -15.79 16.44 -22.86
C ALA A 860 -16.04 17.91 -23.23
N ARG A 861 -16.76 18.19 -24.32
CA ARG A 861 -17.18 19.56 -24.70
C ARG A 861 -18.12 20.20 -23.68
N LEU A 862 -19.06 19.42 -23.13
CA LEU A 862 -19.93 19.90 -22.06
C LEU A 862 -19.12 20.28 -20.81
N VAL A 863 -18.21 19.41 -20.39
CA VAL A 863 -17.32 19.67 -19.24
C VAL A 863 -16.45 20.91 -19.52
N ALA A 864 -15.82 21.00 -20.69
CA ALA A 864 -15.02 22.15 -21.11
C ALA A 864 -15.78 23.48 -21.00
N SER A 865 -17.04 23.51 -21.43
CA SER A 865 -17.88 24.72 -21.41
C SER A 865 -18.18 25.27 -20.01
N GLN A 866 -17.93 24.49 -18.96
CA GLN A 866 -18.20 24.84 -17.56
C GLN A 866 -16.93 25.10 -16.75
N MET A 867 -15.76 24.97 -17.38
CA MET A 867 -14.47 25.15 -16.72
C MET A 867 -13.97 26.59 -16.85
N ASP A 868 -13.36 27.08 -15.78
CA ASP A 868 -12.57 28.31 -15.81
C ASP A 868 -11.15 27.98 -16.31
N VAL A 869 -10.80 28.48 -17.50
CA VAL A 869 -9.45 28.32 -18.08
C VAL A 869 -8.72 29.65 -17.93
N GLN A 870 -7.77 29.71 -17.01
CA GLN A 870 -6.95 30.90 -16.76
C GLN A 870 -5.57 30.70 -17.37
N ASN A 871 -5.11 31.67 -18.16
CA ASN A 871 -3.79 31.65 -18.82
C ASN A 871 -3.53 30.38 -19.67
N GLY A 872 -4.58 29.74 -20.19
CA GLY A 872 -4.45 28.52 -21.00
C GLY A 872 -4.21 27.24 -20.20
N HIS A 873 -4.49 27.25 -18.89
CA HIS A 873 -4.46 26.06 -18.03
C HIS A 873 -5.84 25.74 -17.46
N ALA A 874 -6.07 24.44 -17.24
CA ALA A 874 -7.19 23.91 -16.48
C ALA A 874 -6.68 23.33 -15.15
N ASN A 875 -7.48 23.44 -14.09
CA ASN A 875 -7.20 22.73 -12.84
C ASN A 875 -7.78 21.30 -12.90
N LEU A 876 -6.95 20.29 -12.62
CA LEU A 876 -7.35 18.88 -12.74
C LEU A 876 -8.51 18.52 -11.81
N GLY A 877 -8.53 19.07 -10.59
CA GLY A 877 -9.63 18.88 -9.64
C GLY A 877 -10.94 19.47 -10.17
N ALA A 878 -10.90 20.68 -10.73
CA ALA A 878 -12.06 21.33 -11.32
C ALA A 878 -12.61 20.57 -12.53
N VAL A 879 -11.75 20.01 -13.39
CA VAL A 879 -12.16 19.13 -14.51
C VAL A 879 -12.92 17.92 -13.97
N ALA A 880 -12.36 17.24 -12.97
CA ALA A 880 -12.94 16.04 -12.39
C ALA A 880 -14.25 16.33 -11.64
N GLU A 881 -14.34 17.46 -10.92
CA GLU A 881 -15.56 17.91 -10.26
C GLU A 881 -16.66 18.24 -11.26
N ALA A 882 -16.34 18.98 -12.33
CA ALA A 882 -17.28 19.26 -13.41
C ALA A 882 -17.73 17.97 -14.11
N GLY A 883 -16.81 17.05 -14.39
CA GLY A 883 -17.12 15.72 -14.90
C GLY A 883 -18.08 14.96 -14.00
N SER A 884 -17.78 14.89 -12.70
CA SER A 884 -18.59 14.18 -11.70
C SER A 884 -19.97 14.82 -11.52
N LYS A 885 -20.07 16.15 -11.56
CA LYS A 885 -21.34 16.87 -11.47
C LYS A 885 -22.25 16.60 -12.67
N ASN A 886 -21.69 16.58 -13.88
CA ASN A 886 -22.46 16.32 -15.11
C ASN A 886 -22.72 14.83 -15.33
N TYR A 887 -21.95 13.94 -14.69
CA TYR A 887 -22.13 12.50 -14.76
C TYR A 887 -23.57 12.08 -14.44
N ASP A 888 -24.12 12.64 -13.37
CA ASP A 888 -25.45 12.33 -12.85
C ASP A 888 -26.60 12.76 -13.78
N ALA A 889 -26.36 13.76 -14.64
CA ALA A 889 -27.40 14.37 -15.49
C ALA A 889 -27.27 13.97 -16.97
N TRP A 890 -26.07 13.63 -17.44
CA TRP A 890 -25.85 13.32 -18.84
C TRP A 890 -25.93 11.81 -19.10
N VAL A 891 -26.76 11.41 -20.08
CA VAL A 891 -26.97 10.00 -20.47
C VAL A 891 -26.71 9.75 -21.96
N GLY A 892 -26.27 10.78 -22.69
CA GLY A 892 -26.14 10.80 -24.15
C GLY A 892 -27.45 10.54 -24.90
N ARG A 893 -27.34 10.28 -26.21
CA ARG A 893 -28.48 10.03 -27.12
C ARG A 893 -28.88 8.55 -27.25
N PHE A 894 -27.94 7.65 -26.95
CA PHE A 894 -28.08 6.20 -27.05
C PHE A 894 -27.45 5.56 -25.79
N PRO A 895 -27.90 4.38 -25.32
CA PRO A 895 -27.22 3.68 -24.23
C PRO A 895 -25.74 3.41 -24.58
N ARG A 896 -24.85 3.46 -23.61
CA ARG A 896 -23.44 3.08 -23.83
C ARG A 896 -23.29 1.56 -23.81
N ASP A 897 -24.17 0.90 -23.07
CA ASP A 897 -24.17 -0.53 -22.92
C ASP A 897 -25.54 -1.13 -23.20
N LEU A 898 -25.59 -2.04 -24.17
CA LEU A 898 -26.81 -2.70 -24.59
C LEU A 898 -26.71 -4.20 -24.28
N GLU A 899 -27.59 -4.68 -23.41
CA GLU A 899 -27.80 -6.11 -23.21
C GLU A 899 -29.01 -6.55 -24.03
N VAL A 900 -28.83 -7.56 -24.87
CA VAL A 900 -29.91 -8.12 -25.69
C VAL A 900 -30.07 -9.57 -25.30
N GLU A 901 -31.24 -9.91 -24.77
CA GLU A 901 -31.65 -11.28 -24.59
C GLU A 901 -32.21 -11.78 -25.91
N ILE A 902 -31.50 -12.70 -26.56
CA ILE A 902 -31.91 -13.23 -27.87
C ILE A 902 -32.76 -14.49 -27.77
N THR A 903 -32.75 -15.15 -26.62
CA THR A 903 -33.59 -16.31 -26.32
C THR A 903 -33.86 -16.40 -24.82
N THR A 904 -35.02 -16.89 -24.43
CA THR A 904 -35.33 -17.22 -23.03
C THR A 904 -34.95 -18.66 -22.66
N ARG A 905 -34.54 -19.49 -23.65
CA ARG A 905 -34.16 -20.89 -23.44
C ARG A 905 -32.92 -21.01 -22.56
N ARG A 906 -32.96 -21.92 -21.59
CA ARG A 906 -31.81 -22.32 -20.75
C ARG A 906 -32.05 -23.71 -20.16
N ASP A 907 -30.98 -24.49 -19.99
CA ASP A 907 -31.08 -25.83 -19.36
C ASP A 907 -30.98 -25.75 -17.83
N LEU A 908 -30.38 -24.68 -17.30
CA LEU A 908 -30.15 -24.47 -15.87
C LEU A 908 -31.12 -23.43 -15.30
N HIS A 909 -31.60 -23.67 -14.08
CA HIS A 909 -32.55 -22.79 -13.38
C HIS A 909 -32.01 -22.39 -12.01
N PRO A 910 -30.90 -21.63 -11.96
CA PRO A 910 -30.27 -21.32 -10.69
C PRO A 910 -31.13 -20.43 -9.80
N ALA A 911 -31.05 -20.65 -8.49
CA ALA A 911 -31.85 -19.94 -7.51
C ALA A 911 -31.53 -18.43 -7.40
N TYR A 912 -30.39 -17.98 -7.94
CA TYR A 912 -30.00 -16.56 -7.96
C TYR A 912 -30.57 -15.78 -9.15
N LEU A 913 -31.40 -16.38 -10.01
CA LEU A 913 -32.11 -15.71 -11.11
C LEU A 913 -33.63 -15.82 -10.95
N PRO A 914 -34.40 -14.88 -11.53
CA PRO A 914 -35.84 -15.03 -11.65
C PRO A 914 -36.21 -16.32 -12.40
N SER A 915 -37.43 -16.80 -12.14
CA SER A 915 -38.03 -17.92 -12.86
C SER A 915 -37.97 -17.71 -14.37
N ALA A 916 -37.78 -18.82 -15.11
CA ALA A 916 -37.74 -18.77 -16.57
C ALA A 916 -39.09 -18.25 -17.10
N ARG A 917 -39.03 -17.42 -18.14
CA ARG A 917 -40.20 -17.00 -18.91
C ARG A 917 -40.50 -18.02 -20.00
N ASP A 918 -41.66 -17.89 -20.62
CA ASP A 918 -42.05 -18.71 -21.77
C ASP A 918 -40.95 -18.71 -22.84
N GLU A 919 -40.76 -19.86 -23.48
CA GLU A 919 -39.75 -20.02 -24.53
C GLU A 919 -40.02 -19.07 -25.69
N TYR A 920 -39.03 -18.24 -25.99
CA TYR A 920 -39.08 -17.25 -27.05
C TYR A 920 -37.69 -17.06 -27.63
N ASP A 921 -37.60 -17.06 -28.97
CA ASP A 921 -36.39 -16.79 -29.74
C ASP A 921 -36.61 -15.48 -30.52
N MET A 922 -35.72 -14.51 -30.37
CA MET A 922 -35.84 -13.21 -31.05
C MET A 922 -35.75 -13.39 -32.57
N PRO A 923 -36.73 -12.92 -33.35
CA PRO A 923 -36.67 -12.99 -34.81
C PRO A 923 -35.48 -12.22 -35.40
N LEU A 924 -34.91 -12.72 -36.50
CA LEU A 924 -33.72 -12.13 -37.13
C LEU A 924 -33.95 -10.72 -37.71
N ASP A 925 -35.14 -10.43 -38.21
CA ASP A 925 -35.51 -9.10 -38.70
C ASP A 925 -35.48 -8.04 -37.59
N VAL A 926 -35.84 -8.43 -36.36
CA VAL A 926 -35.69 -7.57 -35.16
C VAL A 926 -34.21 -7.35 -34.85
N ILE A 927 -33.38 -8.39 -34.92
CA ILE A 927 -31.92 -8.30 -34.73
C ILE A 927 -31.28 -7.37 -35.78
N GLU A 928 -31.65 -7.50 -37.05
CA GLU A 928 -31.18 -6.63 -38.14
C GLU A 928 -31.57 -5.17 -37.90
N SER A 929 -32.80 -4.92 -37.42
CA SER A 929 -33.27 -3.58 -37.02
C SER A 929 -32.45 -3.00 -35.86
N VAL A 930 -32.14 -3.81 -34.85
CA VAL A 930 -31.28 -3.42 -33.72
C VAL A 930 -29.86 -3.11 -34.22
N ALA A 931 -29.26 -3.99 -35.04
CA ALA A 931 -27.92 -3.82 -35.58
C ALA A 931 -27.77 -2.52 -36.38
N LYS A 932 -28.77 -2.21 -37.23
CA LYS A 932 -28.80 -0.97 -38.00
C LYS A 932 -28.78 0.27 -37.11
N GLN A 933 -29.51 0.27 -36.00
CA GLN A 933 -29.52 1.38 -35.03
C GLN A 933 -28.20 1.47 -34.25
N CYS A 934 -27.56 0.34 -33.95
CA CYS A 934 -26.26 0.29 -33.29
C CYS A 934 -25.10 0.85 -34.14
N ALA A 935 -25.17 0.69 -35.47
CA ALA A 935 -24.07 1.01 -36.40
C ALA A 935 -23.56 2.46 -36.33
N ASP A 936 -24.45 3.42 -36.04
CA ASP A 936 -24.14 4.85 -35.87
C ASP A 936 -23.42 5.17 -34.54
N HIS A 937 -23.39 4.20 -33.62
CA HIS A 937 -22.82 4.31 -32.27
C HIS A 937 -21.69 3.31 -32.00
N ARG A 938 -21.20 2.61 -33.04
CA ARG A 938 -20.20 1.53 -32.94
C ARG A 938 -18.85 1.92 -32.35
N ASP A 939 -18.57 3.22 -32.21
CA ASP A 939 -17.33 3.74 -31.62
C ASP A 939 -17.34 3.75 -30.08
N SER A 940 -18.52 3.59 -29.46
CA SER A 940 -18.74 3.74 -28.02
C SER A 940 -19.74 2.75 -27.42
N LEU A 941 -20.47 2.02 -28.26
CA LEU A 941 -21.47 1.04 -27.83
C LEU A 941 -20.84 -0.34 -27.57
N ASN A 942 -20.98 -0.81 -26.33
CA ASN A 942 -20.70 -2.21 -25.99
C ASN A 942 -22.00 -3.00 -26.00
N LEU A 943 -21.96 -4.24 -26.51
CA LEU A 943 -23.14 -5.11 -26.58
C LEU A 943 -22.88 -6.44 -25.90
N THR A 944 -23.81 -6.85 -25.04
CA THR A 944 -23.83 -8.19 -24.43
C THR A 944 -25.02 -8.98 -24.95
N LEU A 945 -24.76 -10.14 -25.57
CA LEU A 945 -25.78 -11.17 -25.77
C LEU A 945 -25.95 -11.90 -24.44
N GLY A 946 -27.08 -11.66 -23.77
CA GLY A 946 -27.26 -12.04 -22.36
C GLY A 946 -28.71 -12.07 -21.92
N GLY A 947 -29.02 -11.44 -20.78
CA GLY A 947 -30.34 -11.50 -20.17
C GLY A 947 -30.55 -12.71 -19.27
N PHE A 948 -31.75 -13.30 -19.30
CA PHE A 948 -32.16 -14.35 -18.36
C PHE A 948 -32.02 -15.76 -18.95
N GLY A 949 -32.01 -15.90 -20.28
CA GLY A 949 -31.75 -17.16 -20.99
C GLY A 949 -30.27 -17.46 -21.25
N ASP A 950 -29.99 -18.48 -22.06
CA ASP A 950 -28.66 -18.86 -22.54
C ASP A 950 -28.52 -18.53 -24.03
N SER A 951 -27.71 -17.53 -24.36
CA SER A 951 -27.53 -17.04 -25.74
C SER A 951 -27.15 -18.15 -26.74
N LEU A 952 -26.34 -19.13 -26.32
CA LEU A 952 -25.88 -20.20 -27.20
C LEU A 952 -26.99 -21.19 -27.60
N LYS A 953 -28.17 -21.11 -26.95
CA LYS A 953 -29.33 -21.96 -27.27
C LYS A 953 -30.21 -21.40 -28.39
N HIS A 954 -29.94 -20.17 -28.86
CA HIS A 954 -30.67 -19.62 -29.99
C HIS A 954 -30.32 -20.40 -31.27
N PRO A 955 -31.30 -20.90 -32.05
CA PRO A 955 -31.04 -21.76 -33.20
C PRO A 955 -30.26 -21.08 -34.33
N ARG A 956 -30.31 -19.74 -34.39
CA ARG A 956 -29.61 -18.90 -35.37
C ARG A 956 -28.52 -18.04 -34.72
N PHE A 957 -27.93 -18.50 -33.61
CA PHE A 957 -27.00 -17.72 -32.79
C PHE A 957 -25.86 -17.06 -33.58
N PHE A 958 -25.18 -17.80 -34.46
CA PHE A 958 -24.05 -17.24 -35.19
C PHE A 958 -24.45 -16.22 -36.26
N ASP A 959 -25.65 -16.36 -36.87
CA ASP A 959 -26.15 -15.34 -37.79
C ASP A 959 -26.38 -14.00 -37.07
N ILE A 960 -26.82 -14.07 -35.80
CA ILE A 960 -26.96 -12.90 -34.94
C ILE A 960 -25.60 -12.27 -34.63
N VAL A 961 -24.60 -13.09 -34.26
CA VAL A 961 -23.23 -12.61 -33.99
C VAL A 961 -22.63 -11.91 -35.21
N ASP A 962 -22.71 -12.56 -36.39
CA ASP A 962 -22.20 -12.03 -37.64
C ASP A 962 -22.88 -10.71 -38.04
N THR A 963 -24.17 -10.57 -37.72
CA THR A 963 -24.96 -9.34 -37.96
C THR A 963 -24.57 -8.20 -37.00
N LEU A 964 -24.36 -8.50 -35.71
CA LEU A 964 -24.14 -7.47 -34.69
C LEU A 964 -22.69 -7.03 -34.54
N ARG A 965 -21.71 -7.93 -34.74
CA ARG A 965 -20.29 -7.63 -34.46
C ARG A 965 -19.76 -6.38 -35.17
N PRO A 966 -20.07 -6.12 -36.47
CA PRO A 966 -19.58 -4.92 -37.16
C PRO A 966 -20.20 -3.61 -36.66
N CYS A 967 -21.32 -3.70 -35.93
CA CYS A 967 -22.13 -2.56 -35.49
C CYS A 967 -21.81 -2.09 -34.07
N VAL A 968 -20.85 -2.70 -33.39
CA VAL A 968 -20.54 -2.44 -31.98
C VAL A 968 -19.04 -2.30 -31.74
N ARG A 969 -18.67 -1.58 -30.68
CA ARG A 969 -17.27 -1.41 -30.27
C ARG A 969 -16.70 -2.72 -29.74
N ALA A 970 -17.47 -3.39 -28.88
CA ALA A 970 -17.14 -4.67 -28.29
C ALA A 970 -18.39 -5.54 -28.08
N LEU A 971 -18.20 -6.85 -28.18
CA LEU A 971 -19.23 -7.88 -28.09
C LEU A 971 -18.87 -8.93 -27.03
N ASN A 972 -19.78 -9.12 -26.07
CA ASN A 972 -19.71 -10.17 -25.06
C ASN A 972 -20.85 -11.17 -25.24
N VAL A 973 -20.57 -12.45 -25.02
CA VAL A 973 -21.57 -13.52 -25.03
C VAL A 973 -21.66 -14.14 -23.64
N ARG A 974 -22.83 -14.06 -22.99
CA ARG A 974 -23.11 -14.75 -21.73
C ARG A 974 -23.78 -16.09 -21.99
N THR A 975 -23.31 -17.12 -21.31
CA THR A 975 -23.82 -18.51 -21.38
C THR A 975 -23.69 -19.21 -20.04
N PHE A 976 -24.47 -20.27 -19.82
CA PHE A 976 -24.26 -21.20 -18.71
C PHE A 976 -23.23 -22.30 -19.05
N GLY A 977 -22.71 -22.30 -20.27
CA GLY A 977 -21.60 -23.15 -20.69
C GLY A 977 -21.97 -24.58 -21.09
N THR A 978 -23.24 -25.00 -20.93
CA THR A 978 -23.69 -26.34 -21.32
C THR A 978 -23.56 -26.59 -22.82
N ALA A 979 -23.77 -25.56 -23.65
CA ALA A 979 -23.58 -25.60 -25.10
C ALA A 979 -22.17 -25.16 -25.57
N LEU A 980 -21.28 -24.78 -24.66
CA LEU A 980 -19.96 -24.24 -25.01
C LEU A 980 -18.94 -25.37 -25.19
N THR A 981 -18.67 -25.72 -26.45
CA THR A 981 -17.61 -26.66 -26.85
C THR A 981 -16.39 -25.92 -27.39
N ALA A 982 -15.26 -26.61 -27.56
CA ALA A 982 -14.06 -26.02 -28.16
C ALA A 982 -14.30 -25.52 -29.60
N GLU A 983 -15.14 -26.22 -30.37
CA GLU A 983 -15.53 -25.82 -31.72
C GLU A 983 -16.37 -24.54 -31.72
N VAL A 984 -17.38 -24.47 -30.85
CA VAL A 984 -18.21 -23.27 -30.68
C VAL A 984 -17.35 -22.09 -30.24
N PHE A 985 -16.43 -22.30 -29.30
CA PHE A 985 -15.50 -21.26 -28.84
C PHE A 985 -14.58 -20.75 -29.96
N GLU A 986 -14.04 -21.64 -30.79
CA GLU A 986 -13.21 -21.22 -31.92
C GLU A 986 -14.02 -20.45 -32.97
N ARG A 987 -15.28 -20.81 -33.21
CA ARG A 987 -16.17 -20.04 -34.09
C ARG A 987 -16.48 -18.65 -33.51
N LEU A 988 -16.67 -18.52 -32.20
CA LEU A 988 -16.78 -17.21 -31.52
C LEU A 988 -15.51 -16.37 -31.70
N ALA A 989 -14.32 -17.00 -31.61
CA ALA A 989 -13.05 -16.35 -31.84
C ALA A 989 -12.90 -15.83 -33.27
N GLN A 990 -13.31 -16.62 -34.26
CA GLN A 990 -13.28 -16.24 -35.68
C GLN A 990 -14.27 -15.11 -36.00
N ALA A 991 -15.43 -15.11 -35.35
CA ALA A 991 -16.42 -14.04 -35.45
C ALA A 991 -16.00 -12.74 -34.74
N GLY A 992 -14.82 -12.70 -34.11
CA GLY A 992 -14.28 -11.50 -33.47
C GLY A 992 -14.95 -11.14 -32.14
N VAL A 993 -15.54 -12.12 -31.43
CA VAL A 993 -16.10 -11.90 -30.09
C VAL A 993 -14.98 -11.53 -29.12
N ASP A 994 -15.22 -10.50 -28.30
CA ASP A 994 -14.19 -9.97 -27.40
C ASP A 994 -14.16 -10.72 -26.06
N ALA A 995 -15.33 -11.13 -25.54
CA ALA A 995 -15.44 -11.87 -24.30
C ALA A 995 -16.54 -12.93 -24.34
N VAL A 996 -16.30 -14.04 -23.63
CA VAL A 996 -17.30 -15.09 -23.37
C VAL A 996 -17.42 -15.26 -21.87
N THR A 997 -18.57 -14.86 -21.33
CA THR A 997 -18.88 -14.98 -19.91
C THR A 997 -19.58 -16.31 -19.62
N VAL A 998 -18.93 -17.18 -18.84
CA VAL A 998 -19.48 -18.46 -18.40
C VAL A 998 -19.99 -18.34 -16.97
N ARG A 999 -21.29 -18.54 -16.78
CA ARG A 999 -21.98 -18.32 -15.50
C ARG A 999 -22.04 -19.62 -14.69
N PHE A 1000 -21.17 -19.75 -13.70
CA PHE A 1000 -21.14 -20.90 -12.79
C PHE A 1000 -22.11 -20.72 -11.62
N GLY A 1001 -22.35 -19.50 -11.18
CA GLY A 1001 -23.10 -19.23 -9.95
C GLY A 1001 -22.18 -19.38 -8.73
N TYR A 1002 -22.02 -20.58 -8.17
CA TYR A 1002 -21.00 -20.84 -7.14
C TYR A 1002 -19.88 -21.73 -7.68
N TRP A 1003 -18.68 -21.57 -7.11
CA TRP A 1003 -17.53 -22.42 -7.38
C TRP A 1003 -17.49 -23.57 -6.38
N GLY A 1004 -17.19 -24.78 -6.84
CA GLY A 1004 -17.23 -26.00 -6.02
C GLY A 1004 -18.40 -26.89 -6.39
N ARG A 1005 -18.20 -28.22 -6.35
CA ARG A 1005 -19.20 -29.19 -6.80
C ARG A 1005 -20.48 -29.15 -5.96
N GLU A 1006 -20.32 -29.09 -4.64
CA GLU A 1006 -21.46 -29.06 -3.69
C GLU A 1006 -22.23 -27.75 -3.83
N GLU A 1007 -21.52 -26.62 -3.80
CA GLU A 1007 -22.09 -25.29 -3.92
C GLU A 1007 -22.79 -25.09 -5.28
N TYR A 1008 -22.18 -25.56 -6.37
CA TYR A 1008 -22.78 -25.50 -7.71
C TYR A 1008 -24.04 -26.34 -7.79
N ARG A 1009 -24.03 -27.58 -7.29
CA ARG A 1009 -25.19 -28.48 -7.30
C ARG A 1009 -26.34 -27.89 -6.50
N ASP A 1010 -26.05 -27.35 -5.32
CA ASP A 1010 -27.07 -26.79 -4.43
C ASP A 1010 -27.68 -25.51 -5.01
N LEU A 1011 -26.89 -24.70 -5.73
CA LEU A 1011 -27.38 -23.48 -6.38
C LEU A 1011 -28.12 -23.72 -7.70
N ASN A 1012 -27.61 -24.62 -8.54
CA ASN A 1012 -28.10 -24.84 -9.92
C ASN A 1012 -29.04 -26.05 -10.05
N GLY A 1013 -29.07 -26.95 -9.06
CA GLY A 1013 -29.84 -28.19 -9.10
C GLY A 1013 -29.25 -29.28 -10.02
N ALA A 1014 -27.99 -29.15 -10.44
CA ALA A 1014 -27.33 -30.05 -11.38
C ALA A 1014 -25.91 -30.44 -10.93
N ASP A 1015 -25.54 -31.72 -11.04
CA ASP A 1015 -24.23 -32.24 -10.66
C ASP A 1015 -23.30 -32.40 -11.87
N ILE A 1016 -23.06 -31.30 -12.61
CA ILE A 1016 -22.23 -31.26 -13.83
C ILE A 1016 -20.98 -30.37 -13.69
N PHE A 1017 -20.69 -29.89 -12.47
CA PHE A 1017 -19.63 -28.92 -12.22
C PHE A 1017 -18.26 -29.39 -12.71
N ASP A 1018 -17.84 -30.61 -12.33
CA ASP A 1018 -16.52 -31.15 -12.67
C ASP A 1018 -16.31 -31.25 -14.19
N GLU A 1019 -17.33 -31.72 -14.92
CA GLU A 1019 -17.30 -31.82 -16.39
C GLU A 1019 -17.22 -30.43 -17.04
N LEU A 1020 -18.08 -29.51 -16.61
CA LEU A 1020 -18.14 -28.16 -17.16
C LEU A 1020 -16.82 -27.41 -16.88
N ALA A 1021 -16.35 -27.40 -15.63
CA ALA A 1021 -15.11 -26.75 -15.24
C ALA A 1021 -13.92 -27.33 -16.02
N SER A 1022 -13.79 -28.66 -16.10
CA SER A 1022 -12.71 -29.30 -16.86
C SER A 1022 -12.75 -28.94 -18.35
N ARG A 1023 -13.95 -28.87 -18.96
CA ARG A 1023 -14.10 -28.50 -20.38
C ARG A 1023 -13.65 -27.07 -20.62
N ILE A 1024 -14.11 -26.11 -19.81
CA ILE A 1024 -13.76 -24.70 -20.01
C ILE A 1024 -12.27 -24.44 -19.69
N LEU A 1025 -11.71 -25.09 -18.67
CA LEU A 1025 -10.28 -25.02 -18.36
C LEU A 1025 -9.44 -25.57 -19.53
N SER A 1026 -9.85 -26.66 -20.16
CA SER A 1026 -9.17 -27.21 -21.34
C SER A 1026 -9.20 -26.24 -22.54
N ILE A 1027 -10.33 -25.57 -22.78
CA ILE A 1027 -10.43 -24.52 -23.80
C ILE A 1027 -9.44 -23.38 -23.48
N ARG A 1028 -9.47 -22.88 -22.24
CA ARG A 1028 -8.56 -21.82 -21.76
C ARG A 1028 -7.09 -22.19 -21.98
N ASP A 1029 -6.67 -23.36 -21.51
CA ASP A 1029 -5.28 -23.80 -21.59
C ASP A 1029 -4.82 -23.97 -23.04
N GLY A 1030 -5.72 -24.45 -23.91
CA GLY A 1030 -5.48 -24.50 -25.36
C GLY A 1030 -5.27 -23.12 -25.98
N ARG A 1031 -6.01 -22.09 -25.55
CA ARG A 1031 -5.82 -20.69 -26.01
C ARG A 1031 -4.50 -20.11 -25.56
N LEU A 1032 -4.16 -20.34 -24.28
CA LEU A 1032 -2.90 -19.87 -23.71
C LEU A 1032 -1.71 -20.45 -24.47
N ALA A 1033 -1.73 -21.77 -24.76
CA ALA A 1033 -0.69 -22.44 -25.53
C ALA A 1033 -0.53 -21.90 -26.98
N GLN A 1034 -1.61 -21.36 -27.56
CA GLN A 1034 -1.60 -20.76 -28.90
C GLN A 1034 -1.19 -19.28 -28.90
N GLY A 1035 -1.00 -18.65 -27.74
CA GLY A 1035 -0.73 -17.21 -27.63
C GLY A 1035 -1.88 -16.31 -28.10
N ARG A 1036 -3.12 -16.82 -28.14
CA ARG A 1036 -4.31 -16.08 -28.61
C ARG A 1036 -5.12 -15.56 -27.42
N MET A 1037 -5.11 -14.24 -27.22
CA MET A 1037 -5.77 -13.59 -26.08
C MET A 1037 -7.29 -13.51 -26.15
N LEU A 1038 -7.86 -13.29 -27.34
CA LEU A 1038 -9.32 -13.11 -27.51
C LEU A 1038 -9.97 -14.36 -28.14
N PRO A 1039 -11.24 -14.64 -27.83
CA PRO A 1039 -12.07 -13.99 -26.83
C PRO A 1039 -11.56 -14.27 -25.41
N LEU A 1040 -11.69 -13.29 -24.51
CA LEU A 1040 -11.38 -13.50 -23.10
C LEU A 1040 -12.44 -14.39 -22.45
N ILE A 1041 -12.03 -15.41 -21.70
CA ILE A 1041 -12.96 -16.25 -20.92
C ILE A 1041 -13.22 -15.59 -19.57
N VAL A 1042 -14.43 -15.05 -19.37
CA VAL A 1042 -14.85 -14.47 -18.10
C VAL A 1042 -15.63 -15.52 -17.30
N ALA A 1043 -15.00 -16.13 -16.30
CA ALA A 1043 -15.71 -17.04 -15.41
C ALA A 1043 -16.47 -16.21 -14.38
N GLU A 1044 -17.79 -16.36 -14.31
CA GLU A 1044 -18.67 -15.58 -13.43
C GLU A 1044 -19.24 -16.46 -12.31
N VAL A 1045 -18.93 -16.08 -11.08
CA VAL A 1045 -19.59 -16.57 -9.85
C VAL A 1045 -20.35 -15.42 -9.19
N VAL A 1046 -21.22 -15.72 -8.23
CA VAL A 1046 -21.99 -14.73 -7.48
C VAL A 1046 -21.56 -14.81 -6.01
N LYS A 1047 -21.35 -13.65 -5.38
CA LYS A 1047 -21.03 -13.60 -3.95
C LYS A 1047 -22.27 -13.89 -3.11
N GLY A 1048 -22.18 -14.84 -2.19
CA GLY A 1048 -23.30 -15.25 -1.34
C GLY A 1048 -22.82 -16.21 -0.25
N ALA A 1049 -23.64 -16.42 0.79
CA ALA A 1049 -23.22 -17.10 2.02
C ALA A 1049 -22.49 -18.45 1.81
N MET A 1050 -22.92 -19.27 0.84
CA MET A 1050 -22.23 -20.52 0.50
C MET A 1050 -21.03 -20.29 -0.43
N GLY A 1051 -21.20 -19.47 -1.48
CA GLY A 1051 -20.16 -19.20 -2.48
C GLY A 1051 -18.92 -18.49 -1.91
N ASP A 1052 -19.05 -17.76 -0.80
CA ASP A 1052 -17.94 -17.06 -0.14
C ASP A 1052 -16.79 -18.02 0.19
N ARG A 1053 -17.09 -19.25 0.63
CA ARG A 1053 -16.11 -20.25 1.07
C ARG A 1053 -15.08 -20.64 0.01
N THR A 1054 -15.45 -20.56 -1.26
CA THR A 1054 -14.64 -21.05 -2.38
C THR A 1054 -14.11 -19.92 -3.27
N LEU A 1055 -14.34 -18.64 -2.91
CA LEU A 1055 -13.93 -17.48 -3.74
C LEU A 1055 -12.42 -17.41 -3.99
N ILE A 1056 -11.62 -17.79 -2.99
CA ILE A 1056 -10.16 -17.71 -3.08
C ILE A 1056 -9.63 -18.79 -4.02
N GLU A 1057 -10.09 -20.03 -3.82
CA GLU A 1057 -9.82 -21.16 -4.72
C GLU A 1057 -10.25 -20.84 -6.15
N PHE A 1058 -11.45 -20.27 -6.32
CA PHE A 1058 -11.96 -19.81 -7.60
C PHE A 1058 -11.02 -18.81 -8.29
N ARG A 1059 -10.58 -17.75 -7.59
CA ARG A 1059 -9.67 -16.76 -8.20
C ARG A 1059 -8.37 -17.42 -8.63
N ASP A 1060 -7.78 -18.24 -7.77
CA ASP A 1060 -6.49 -18.88 -8.05
C ASP A 1060 -6.59 -19.85 -9.24
N ALA A 1061 -7.74 -20.53 -9.39
CA ALA A 1061 -7.98 -21.43 -10.51
C ALA A 1061 -8.16 -20.70 -11.86
N TRP A 1062 -8.69 -19.46 -11.87
CA TRP A 1062 -9.13 -18.77 -13.09
C TRP A 1062 -8.26 -17.59 -13.54
N TRP A 1063 -7.33 -17.14 -12.71
CA TRP A 1063 -6.46 -16.02 -13.04
C TRP A 1063 -5.42 -16.39 -14.13
N SER A 1064 -5.52 -15.84 -15.35
CA SER A 1064 -4.53 -16.05 -16.42
C SER A 1064 -4.56 -14.97 -17.52
N PRO A 1065 -3.57 -14.90 -18.44
CA PRO A 1065 -3.59 -14.00 -19.60
C PRO A 1065 -4.68 -14.26 -20.65
N VAL A 1066 -5.48 -15.32 -20.55
CA VAL A 1066 -6.61 -15.59 -21.48
C VAL A 1066 -7.95 -15.77 -20.76
N SER A 1067 -8.00 -15.55 -19.44
CA SER A 1067 -9.21 -15.66 -18.63
C SER A 1067 -9.29 -14.59 -17.52
N TRP A 1068 -10.48 -14.36 -17.00
CA TRP A 1068 -10.72 -13.40 -15.93
C TRP A 1068 -11.75 -13.92 -14.91
N PRO A 1069 -11.40 -13.99 -13.61
CA PRO A 1069 -12.36 -14.32 -12.56
C PRO A 1069 -13.26 -13.12 -12.24
N HIS A 1070 -14.55 -13.25 -12.51
CA HIS A 1070 -15.57 -12.26 -12.18
C HIS A 1070 -16.46 -12.76 -11.05
N VAL A 1071 -16.64 -11.94 -10.01
CA VAL A 1071 -17.53 -12.22 -8.87
C VAL A 1071 -18.67 -11.22 -8.94
N ALA A 1072 -19.79 -11.57 -9.55
CA ALA A 1072 -20.96 -10.69 -9.60
C ALA A 1072 -21.57 -10.47 -8.21
N SER A 1073 -22.10 -9.26 -7.99
CA SER A 1073 -22.90 -8.99 -6.79
C SER A 1073 -24.18 -9.81 -6.80
N TYR A 1074 -24.62 -10.29 -5.64
CA TYR A 1074 -25.92 -10.95 -5.51
C TYR A 1074 -27.06 -9.98 -5.79
N ARG A 1075 -28.09 -10.43 -6.51
CA ARG A 1075 -29.21 -9.58 -6.96
C ARG A 1075 -30.53 -10.18 -6.50
N THR A 1076 -31.44 -9.33 -6.03
CA THR A 1076 -32.79 -9.73 -5.62
C THR A 1076 -33.85 -9.53 -6.70
N TYR A 1077 -33.51 -8.86 -7.81
CA TYR A 1077 -34.41 -8.61 -8.94
C TYR A 1077 -35.77 -8.04 -8.50
N ALA A 1078 -35.71 -6.89 -7.83
CA ALA A 1078 -36.88 -6.23 -7.25
C ALA A 1078 -37.70 -7.12 -6.30
N GLY A 1079 -37.05 -8.09 -5.64
CA GLY A 1079 -37.66 -9.02 -4.69
C GLY A 1079 -38.12 -10.35 -5.29
N ALA A 1080 -37.90 -10.58 -6.59
CA ALA A 1080 -38.18 -11.87 -7.23
C ALA A 1080 -37.25 -13.00 -6.76
N VAL A 1081 -36.09 -12.66 -6.19
CA VAL A 1081 -35.12 -13.59 -5.62
C VAL A 1081 -34.82 -13.20 -4.17
N ALA A 1082 -34.75 -14.19 -3.28
CA ALA A 1082 -34.46 -13.97 -1.86
C ALA A 1082 -33.02 -13.49 -1.64
N PRO A 1083 -32.76 -12.55 -0.72
CA PRO A 1083 -31.41 -12.08 -0.44
C PRO A 1083 -30.55 -13.18 0.20
N GLN A 1084 -29.31 -13.35 -0.26
CA GLN A 1084 -28.31 -14.28 0.32
C GLN A 1084 -26.93 -13.63 0.58
N GLN A 1085 -26.86 -12.30 0.61
CA GLN A 1085 -25.62 -11.57 0.88
C GLN A 1085 -25.25 -11.67 2.36
N THR A 1086 -23.98 -11.97 2.63
CA THR A 1086 -23.42 -12.07 3.99
C THR A 1086 -23.24 -10.70 4.65
N ILE A 1087 -22.94 -9.67 3.85
CA ILE A 1087 -22.70 -8.29 4.30
C ILE A 1087 -23.15 -7.30 3.21
N ASP A 1088 -23.60 -6.11 3.62
CA ASP A 1088 -23.88 -4.99 2.72
C ASP A 1088 -22.55 -4.36 2.27
N LEU A 1089 -22.18 -4.58 1.00
CA LEU A 1089 -20.97 -4.03 0.35
C LEU A 1089 -21.24 -2.69 -0.36
N TYR A 1090 -22.45 -2.15 -0.27
CA TYR A 1090 -22.82 -1.00 -1.07
C TYR A 1090 -22.30 0.32 -0.47
N PRO A 1091 -22.04 1.34 -1.30
CA PRO A 1091 -21.49 2.60 -0.83
C PRO A 1091 -22.42 3.26 0.18
N ALA A 1092 -21.86 3.91 1.21
CA ALA A 1092 -22.65 4.50 2.29
C ALA A 1092 -23.56 5.65 1.83
N THR A 1093 -23.13 6.40 0.80
CA THR A 1093 -23.91 7.48 0.19
C THR A 1093 -24.42 7.05 -1.17
N ARG A 1094 -25.73 7.16 -1.39
CA ARG A 1094 -26.36 6.82 -2.66
C ARG A 1094 -26.24 7.95 -3.68
N SER A 1095 -25.85 7.61 -4.91
CA SER A 1095 -25.88 8.50 -6.07
C SER A 1095 -27.00 8.10 -7.04
N PRO A 1096 -27.29 8.90 -8.07
CA PRO A 1096 -28.10 8.46 -9.21
C PRO A 1096 -27.61 7.11 -9.76
N CYS A 1097 -28.56 6.30 -10.24
CA CYS A 1097 -28.29 4.91 -10.59
C CYS A 1097 -27.54 4.83 -11.91
N LEU A 1098 -26.41 4.12 -11.91
CA LEU A 1098 -25.54 3.95 -13.08
C LEU A 1098 -26.20 3.13 -14.19
N ARG A 1099 -27.02 2.15 -13.81
CA ARG A 1099 -27.67 1.26 -14.78
C ARG A 1099 -28.63 2.01 -15.68
N ILE A 1100 -29.48 2.86 -15.10
CA ILE A 1100 -30.45 3.62 -15.89
C ILE A 1100 -29.80 4.75 -16.70
N SER A 1101 -28.54 5.12 -16.43
CA SER A 1101 -27.82 6.17 -17.14
C SER A 1101 -26.84 5.66 -18.21
N GLU A 1102 -26.45 4.39 -18.17
CA GLU A 1102 -25.52 3.80 -19.15
C GLU A 1102 -26.02 2.51 -19.82
N GLN A 1103 -26.87 1.70 -19.15
CA GLN A 1103 -27.29 0.37 -19.61
C GLN A 1103 -28.76 0.32 -20.06
N MET A 1104 -29.03 -0.41 -21.15
CA MET A 1104 -30.38 -0.82 -21.56
C MET A 1104 -30.44 -2.34 -21.73
N LEU A 1105 -31.55 -2.97 -21.33
CA LEU A 1105 -31.86 -4.37 -21.62
C LEU A 1105 -32.98 -4.43 -22.66
N ILE A 1106 -32.82 -5.22 -23.72
CA ILE A 1106 -33.89 -5.62 -24.65
C ILE A 1106 -34.19 -7.09 -24.37
N LEU A 1107 -35.44 -7.41 -24.05
CA LEU A 1107 -35.91 -8.78 -23.81
C LEU A 1107 -36.10 -9.52 -25.13
N ALA A 1108 -36.14 -10.85 -25.10
CA ALA A 1108 -36.29 -11.69 -26.30
C ALA A 1108 -37.48 -11.31 -27.19
N ASP A 1109 -38.57 -10.85 -26.57
CA ASP A 1109 -39.79 -10.41 -27.25
C ASP A 1109 -39.78 -8.95 -27.75
N GLY A 1110 -38.66 -8.24 -27.65
CA GLY A 1110 -38.48 -6.86 -28.08
C GLY A 1110 -38.85 -5.80 -27.03
N ARG A 1111 -39.48 -6.19 -25.91
CA ARG A 1111 -39.81 -5.24 -24.84
C ARG A 1111 -38.57 -4.76 -24.10
N VAL A 1112 -38.58 -3.49 -23.68
CA VAL A 1112 -37.48 -2.84 -22.97
C VAL A 1112 -37.94 -2.47 -21.55
N PRO A 1113 -37.48 -3.13 -20.48
CA PRO A 1113 -37.77 -2.73 -19.10
C PRO A 1113 -37.04 -1.44 -18.69
N LEU A 1114 -37.43 -0.87 -17.54
CA LEU A 1114 -36.74 0.27 -16.92
C LEU A 1114 -35.28 -0.05 -16.61
N CYS A 1115 -35.02 -1.26 -16.12
CA CYS A 1115 -33.69 -1.84 -15.93
C CYS A 1115 -33.82 -3.36 -15.77
N SER A 1116 -32.69 -4.07 -15.73
CA SER A 1116 -32.69 -5.53 -15.58
C SER A 1116 -32.99 -6.02 -14.15
N GLU A 1117 -33.11 -5.15 -13.14
CA GLU A 1117 -33.60 -5.55 -11.81
C GLU A 1117 -35.10 -5.86 -11.81
N ASP A 1118 -35.87 -5.19 -12.68
CA ASP A 1118 -37.30 -5.41 -12.78
C ASP A 1118 -37.69 -5.54 -14.26
N ALA A 1119 -37.63 -6.78 -14.76
CA ALA A 1119 -38.01 -7.11 -16.13
C ALA A 1119 -39.52 -6.89 -16.42
N SER A 1120 -40.35 -6.71 -15.39
CA SER A 1120 -41.79 -6.48 -15.53
C SER A 1120 -42.13 -5.00 -15.79
N ALA A 1121 -41.26 -4.08 -15.37
CA ALA A 1121 -41.48 -2.64 -15.49
C ALA A 1121 -41.12 -2.11 -16.90
N ILE A 1122 -41.97 -2.34 -17.90
CA ILE A 1122 -41.69 -1.98 -19.31
C ILE A 1122 -41.65 -0.46 -19.56
N ALA A 1123 -40.61 0.00 -20.24
CA ALA A 1123 -40.34 1.38 -20.64
C ALA A 1123 -40.64 1.67 -22.13
N GLY A 1124 -40.56 0.66 -22.99
CA GLY A 1124 -40.86 0.76 -24.43
C GLY A 1124 -40.73 -0.59 -25.14
N ASP A 1125 -40.81 -0.57 -26.46
CA ASP A 1125 -40.76 -1.75 -27.33
C ASP A 1125 -40.03 -1.43 -28.65
N VAL A 1126 -38.98 -2.20 -28.98
CA VAL A 1126 -38.16 -1.96 -30.19
C VAL A 1126 -38.85 -2.37 -31.49
N LEU A 1127 -39.99 -3.07 -31.42
CA LEU A 1127 -40.80 -3.40 -32.59
C LEU A 1127 -41.56 -2.17 -33.14
N GLY A 1128 -41.86 -1.20 -32.27
CA GLY A 1128 -42.62 0.00 -32.63
C GLY A 1128 -41.88 1.33 -32.44
N GLN A 1129 -40.74 1.32 -31.75
CA GLN A 1129 -39.98 2.53 -31.39
C GLN A 1129 -38.49 2.32 -31.63
N SER A 1130 -37.75 3.39 -31.93
CA SER A 1130 -36.29 3.31 -31.97
C SER A 1130 -35.70 3.19 -30.56
N ILE A 1131 -34.52 2.57 -30.45
CA ILE A 1131 -33.77 2.46 -29.19
C ILE A 1131 -33.47 3.85 -28.62
N ALA A 1132 -33.14 4.82 -29.48
CA ALA A 1132 -32.88 6.20 -29.07
C ALA A 1132 -34.15 6.87 -28.48
N ASP A 1133 -35.31 6.65 -29.09
CA ASP A 1133 -36.58 7.20 -28.61
C ASP A 1133 -37.02 6.58 -27.29
N ILE A 1134 -36.82 5.27 -27.11
CA ILE A 1134 -37.08 4.61 -25.82
C ILE A 1134 -36.10 5.15 -24.78
N TRP A 1135 -34.81 5.22 -25.10
CA TRP A 1135 -33.76 5.71 -24.20
C TRP A 1135 -34.02 7.14 -23.75
N ARG A 1136 -34.47 8.03 -24.65
CA ARG A 1136 -34.86 9.42 -24.35
C ARG A 1136 -36.35 9.58 -24.05
N GLY A 1137 -37.05 8.46 -23.85
CA GLY A 1137 -38.49 8.44 -23.67
C GLY A 1137 -38.92 8.90 -22.28
N GLY A 1138 -40.16 9.39 -22.19
CA GLY A 1138 -40.67 10.04 -20.98
C GLY A 1138 -40.64 9.18 -19.72
N LYS A 1139 -40.74 7.84 -19.80
CA LYS A 1139 -40.71 6.97 -18.61
C LYS A 1139 -39.30 6.91 -18.00
N LEU A 1140 -38.26 6.63 -18.80
CA LEU A 1140 -36.87 6.61 -18.32
C LEU A 1140 -36.39 8.00 -17.89
N GLU A 1141 -36.78 9.06 -18.61
CA GLU A 1141 -36.41 10.42 -18.21
C GLU A 1141 -37.00 10.84 -16.86
N ARG A 1142 -38.25 10.47 -16.55
CA ARG A 1142 -38.85 10.74 -15.23
C ARG A 1142 -38.10 10.02 -14.11
N VAL A 1143 -37.76 8.74 -14.28
CA VAL A 1143 -36.98 7.96 -13.30
C VAL A 1143 -35.60 8.59 -13.09
N ARG A 1144 -34.88 8.95 -14.16
CA ARG A 1144 -33.58 9.62 -14.04
C ARG A 1144 -33.68 10.96 -13.30
N ARG A 1145 -34.72 11.74 -13.58
CA ARG A 1145 -34.98 13.00 -12.89
C ARG A 1145 -35.20 12.80 -11.39
N SER A 1146 -36.02 11.82 -11.01
CA SER A 1146 -36.26 11.53 -9.58
C SER A 1146 -34.97 11.08 -8.88
N HIS A 1147 -34.12 10.31 -9.55
CA HIS A 1147 -32.80 9.95 -9.04
C HIS A 1147 -31.87 11.15 -8.86
N ALA A 1148 -31.84 12.10 -9.81
CA ALA A 1148 -31.05 13.33 -9.70
C ALA A 1148 -31.54 14.21 -8.54
N GLU A 1149 -32.84 14.19 -8.25
CA GLU A 1149 -33.47 14.85 -7.10
C GLU A 1149 -33.34 14.05 -5.79
N LYS A 1150 -32.68 12.89 -5.81
CA LYS A 1150 -32.50 11.94 -4.68
C LYS A 1150 -33.80 11.36 -4.11
N ASP A 1151 -34.88 11.39 -4.90
CA ASP A 1151 -36.15 10.74 -4.60
C ASP A 1151 -36.27 9.44 -5.43
N TYR A 1152 -35.54 8.42 -4.97
CA TYR A 1152 -35.33 7.19 -5.74
C TYR A 1152 -36.59 6.35 -5.92
N ALA A 1153 -37.55 6.42 -5.00
CA ALA A 1153 -38.74 5.57 -5.03
C ALA A 1153 -39.93 6.18 -5.80
N ARG A 1154 -39.87 7.48 -6.15
CA ARG A 1154 -41.01 8.23 -6.69
C ARG A 1154 -41.65 7.62 -7.93
N GLU A 1155 -40.84 7.38 -8.96
CA GLU A 1155 -41.33 6.88 -10.26
C GLU A 1155 -41.30 5.35 -10.33
N HIS A 1156 -40.51 4.70 -9.47
CA HIS A 1156 -40.39 3.25 -9.40
C HIS A 1156 -40.02 2.79 -8.00
N LYS A 1157 -40.98 2.14 -7.32
CA LYS A 1157 -40.83 1.76 -5.90
C LYS A 1157 -39.60 0.89 -5.63
N ALA A 1158 -39.29 -0.07 -6.50
CA ALA A 1158 -38.15 -0.97 -6.28
C ALA A 1158 -36.79 -0.24 -6.30
N CYS A 1159 -36.71 0.95 -6.92
CA CYS A 1159 -35.51 1.76 -6.86
C CYS A 1159 -35.20 2.21 -5.42
N GLY A 1160 -36.18 2.40 -4.53
CA GLY A 1160 -35.95 2.84 -3.15
C GLY A 1160 -34.97 1.95 -2.37
N ASP A 1161 -35.17 0.64 -2.43
CA ASP A 1161 -34.39 -0.35 -1.67
C ASP A 1161 -33.36 -1.10 -2.53
N CYS A 1162 -33.38 -0.91 -3.85
CA CYS A 1162 -32.43 -1.53 -4.77
C CYS A 1162 -30.98 -1.18 -4.39
N LYS A 1163 -30.12 -2.19 -4.42
CA LYS A 1163 -28.69 -2.06 -4.14
C LYS A 1163 -27.80 -2.11 -5.38
N ALA A 1164 -28.29 -2.60 -6.52
CA ALA A 1164 -27.54 -2.71 -7.78
C ALA A 1164 -27.30 -1.35 -8.50
N TRP A 1165 -27.49 -0.20 -7.84
CA TRP A 1165 -27.44 1.12 -8.49
C TRP A 1165 -26.02 1.61 -8.79
N CYS A 1166 -25.01 1.09 -8.10
CA CYS A 1166 -23.63 1.59 -8.15
C CYS A 1166 -22.71 0.86 -9.15
N ALA A 1167 -23.21 -0.18 -9.83
CA ALA A 1167 -22.44 -1.05 -10.74
C ALA A 1167 -23.26 -1.43 -11.99
N LEU A 1168 -22.57 -1.87 -13.05
CA LEU A 1168 -23.16 -2.29 -14.33
C LEU A 1168 -23.39 -3.81 -14.46
N SER A 1169 -23.21 -4.56 -13.37
CA SER A 1169 -23.21 -6.04 -13.28
C SER A 1169 -24.47 -6.73 -13.81
#